data_AF-A0AAU9LR89-F1
#
_entry.id   AF-A0AAU9LR89-F1
#
_cell.length_a   1.000
_cell.length_b   1.000
_cell.length_c   1.000
_cell.angle_alpha   90.00
_cell.angle_beta   90.00
_cell.angle_gamma   90.00
#
_symmetry.space_group_name_H-M   'P 1'
#
loop_
_entity.id
_entity.type
_entity.pdbx_description
1 polymer ?
#
loop_
_entity_poly.entity_id
_entity_poly.type
_entity_poly.pdbx_seq_one_letter_code
_entity_poly.pdbx_strand_id
1 'polypeptide(L)'
;MEGNINTQSEAISSTLDIYMGLAKSHLGIISFLLILTRCQSCQEHFNKHVALFVFGDSLFDPGNNNYINTTTELQANFWPYGESYFNPPTGRFSDGHIIPDFIAHFAGLPLIPAYLDPHNNEFLYGANFASAGSGVLDETQPTIAVKLTTQLQYFTDLVKHYRKNLGDVKAEQLLSDAVFLFSCGSNDYQILLENNKSSLLYDEYVEMVIGNLTQVFKVIHEKGGRKIGITTLTSLGCLLPVRAERPDNTCDEELNIISTLHDKSLSKKLQDLTQQWEGFMYSKFELQTEITKRMKNPSKYGLKVGNSACCGTGPFRAINSCGGKRETREFELCDNPNDYLLFDPYHPTEAANLQLSELFWEGDSKVASPYNLKSLFQGCQSSQGIFNKHVALFIFGDSLFDPGNNNYINTDPGFQANFWPYGESYFNPPSGRFSNGRLISDFIAEYAGLPLIPAYLDPHYNEFLYGANFASGGAGALVETNTKFSVLDLKTQLQYFSDLEKRYRKDLGDVKAEQLLSDAVYLFSCGCNDYLALTSNNLSNLHYEEYVGVVIGNLTDVFKGIYEKGGRKIGIGTIPPLGCLPYVRAQQPGNTCNEELNTISSLHNRAFSKELQELTQQFEGFMFANYDHSTALSERMKNPSKYGFKVGDSSCCGSGPLRGIYNCGGKRGIREFQLCDNPDDYVFFDAPHPSEAASRQFAEHFWNGDSKVTSPYNLKALFHGTCLLIS
;
A
#
# COMPACT_ATOMS: atom_id res chain seq x y z
N MET A 1 59.71 46.99 52.98
CA MET A 1 58.24 47.01 52.84
C MET A 1 57.90 46.20 51.60
N GLU A 2 57.97 44.88 51.73
CA GLU A 2 57.57 43.93 50.70
C GLU A 2 56.66 42.92 51.40
N GLY A 3 55.44 42.76 50.89
CA GLY A 3 54.45 41.86 51.47
C GLY A 3 53.06 42.47 51.45
N ASN A 4 52.48 42.69 50.26
CA ASN A 4 51.02 42.75 50.05
C ASN A 4 50.63 42.96 48.57
N ILE A 5 51.10 42.11 47.65
CA ILE A 5 50.63 42.18 46.24
C ILE A 5 50.04 40.86 45.72
N ASN A 6 50.34 39.71 46.34
CA ASN A 6 49.83 38.42 45.83
C ASN A 6 48.43 38.01 46.30
N THR A 7 47.80 38.71 47.25
CA THR A 7 46.46 38.34 47.75
C THR A 7 45.30 39.14 47.14
N GLN A 8 45.58 40.21 46.38
CA GLN A 8 44.54 40.97 45.68
C GLN A 8 44.27 40.47 44.25
N SER A 9 45.23 39.80 43.60
CA SER A 9 45.06 39.27 42.24
C SER A 9 44.07 38.09 42.16
N GLU A 10 44.15 37.16 43.12
CA GLU A 10 43.29 35.95 43.14
C GLU A 10 41.84 36.26 43.58
N ALA A 11 41.63 37.31 44.38
CA ALA A 11 40.29 37.77 44.76
C ALA A 11 39.56 38.48 43.60
N ILE A 12 40.28 39.14 42.70
CA ILE A 12 39.67 39.86 41.56
C ILE A 12 39.30 38.87 40.43
N SER A 13 40.10 37.82 40.20
CA SER A 13 39.79 36.78 39.21
C SER A 13 38.53 35.99 39.59
N SER A 14 38.41 35.57 40.86
CA SER A 14 37.24 34.80 41.32
C SER A 14 35.94 35.62 41.32
N THR A 15 36.02 36.94 41.51
CA THR A 15 34.84 37.82 41.46
C THR A 15 34.40 38.10 40.01
N LEU A 16 35.32 38.13 39.04
CA LEU A 16 35.02 38.32 37.62
C LEU A 16 34.35 37.07 37.01
N ASP A 17 34.77 35.87 37.40
CA ASP A 17 34.18 34.60 36.95
C ASP A 17 32.76 34.39 37.48
N ILE A 18 32.47 34.86 38.70
CA ILE A 18 31.12 34.84 39.29
C ILE A 18 30.19 35.83 38.57
N TYR A 19 30.68 37.03 38.21
CA TYR A 19 29.90 38.00 37.44
C TYR A 19 29.65 37.56 35.99
N MET A 20 30.62 36.88 35.35
CA MET A 20 30.45 36.30 34.02
C MET A 20 29.53 35.06 34.02
N GLY A 21 29.50 34.29 35.10
CA GLY A 21 28.55 33.19 35.31
C GLY A 21 27.11 33.65 35.51
N LEU A 22 26.91 34.72 36.31
CA LEU A 22 25.60 35.32 36.54
C LEU A 22 25.05 36.00 35.27
N ALA A 23 25.89 36.69 34.49
CA ALA A 23 25.49 37.29 33.21
C ALA A 23 25.08 36.23 32.15
N LYS A 24 25.74 35.07 32.12
CA LYS A 24 25.35 33.94 31.24
C LYS A 24 24.06 33.25 31.68
N SER A 25 23.80 33.18 32.99
CA SER A 25 22.54 32.64 33.52
C SER A 25 21.33 33.56 33.26
N HIS A 26 21.53 34.89 33.31
CA HIS A 26 20.47 35.85 33.00
C HIS A 26 20.21 36.03 31.49
N LEU A 27 21.22 35.92 30.62
CA LEU A 27 20.98 35.83 29.16
C LEU A 27 20.28 34.52 28.78
N GLY A 28 20.62 33.41 29.43
CA GLY A 28 19.92 32.13 29.26
C GLY A 28 18.44 32.21 29.64
N ILE A 29 18.11 32.86 30.76
CA ILE A 29 16.73 33.02 31.24
C ILE A 29 15.94 34.03 30.39
N ILE A 30 16.56 35.10 29.91
CA ILE A 30 15.89 36.08 29.02
C ILE A 30 15.69 35.51 27.61
N SER A 31 16.62 34.69 27.08
CA SER A 31 16.39 33.92 25.85
C SER A 31 15.33 32.84 26.04
N PHE A 32 15.25 32.19 27.21
CA PHE A 32 14.20 31.20 27.51
C PHE A 32 12.81 31.85 27.66
N LEU A 33 12.74 33.06 28.24
CA LEU A 33 11.49 33.83 28.36
C LEU A 33 11.05 34.51 27.05
N LEU A 34 12.00 34.94 26.19
CA LEU A 34 11.68 35.47 24.85
C LEU A 34 11.29 34.39 23.84
N ILE A 35 11.74 33.15 24.03
CA ILE A 35 11.27 31.97 23.29
C ILE A 35 9.85 31.58 23.73
N LEU A 36 9.46 31.86 24.98
CA LEU A 36 8.10 31.60 25.49
C LEU A 36 7.06 32.67 25.11
N THR A 37 7.46 33.84 24.61
CA THR A 37 6.52 34.89 24.13
C THR A 37 6.46 35.05 22.61
N ARG A 38 7.08 34.15 21.84
CA ARG A 38 6.93 34.07 20.36
C ARG A 38 6.37 32.73 19.88
N CYS A 39 5.78 31.95 20.78
CA CYS A 39 5.10 30.69 20.45
C CYS A 39 3.61 30.74 20.83
N GLN A 40 2.96 31.90 20.66
CA GLN A 40 1.49 32.02 20.80
C GLN A 40 0.74 31.75 19.48
N SER A 41 1.42 31.20 18.47
CA SER A 41 0.81 30.68 17.24
C SER A 41 1.12 29.21 16.95
N CYS A 42 1.77 28.48 17.86
CA CYS A 42 2.07 27.06 17.70
C CYS A 42 1.64 26.27 18.94
N GLN A 43 0.35 26.28 19.27
CA GLN A 43 -0.32 25.20 20.01
C GLN A 43 -1.84 25.38 19.99
N GLU A 44 -2.42 25.25 18.80
CA GLU A 44 -3.68 24.51 18.66
C GLU A 44 -3.37 23.24 17.86
N HIS A 45 -2.60 22.34 18.47
CA HIS A 45 -2.68 20.94 18.08
C HIS A 45 -4.06 20.45 18.57
N PHE A 46 -5.10 20.69 17.77
CA PHE A 46 -6.30 19.86 17.87
C PHE A 46 -5.81 18.41 17.72
N ASN A 47 -6.05 17.58 18.73
CA ASN A 47 -5.95 16.13 18.59
C ASN A 47 -6.76 15.75 17.35
N LYS A 48 -6.08 15.50 16.23
CA LYS A 48 -6.71 15.26 14.93
C LYS A 48 -7.27 13.84 14.94
N HIS A 49 -8.49 13.70 15.46
CA HIS A 49 -9.24 12.45 15.43
C HIS A 49 -9.91 12.31 14.06
N VAL A 50 -9.93 11.09 13.52
CA VAL A 50 -10.62 10.76 12.28
C VAL A 50 -12.06 10.43 12.60
N ALA A 51 -13.02 11.15 12.02
CA ALA A 51 -14.44 10.88 12.24
C ALA A 51 -14.88 9.57 11.55
N LEU A 52 -15.82 8.85 12.16
CA LEU A 52 -16.41 7.63 11.61
C LEU A 52 -17.91 7.84 11.35
N PHE A 53 -18.30 7.83 10.07
CA PHE A 53 -19.69 7.88 9.66
C PHE A 53 -20.14 6.49 9.23
N VAL A 54 -21.28 6.02 9.75
CA VAL A 54 -21.74 4.64 9.53
C VAL A 54 -23.10 4.66 8.85
N PHE A 55 -23.25 3.85 7.80
CA PHE A 55 -24.46 3.68 7.01
C PHE A 55 -24.77 2.19 6.91
N GLY A 56 -26.04 1.85 6.75
CA GLY A 56 -26.40 0.47 6.51
C GLY A 56 -27.68 -0.01 7.17
N ASP A 57 -27.67 -1.30 7.51
CA ASP A 57 -28.79 -2.04 8.06
C ASP A 57 -28.58 -2.47 9.53
N SER A 58 -29.29 -3.52 9.96
CA SER A 58 -29.29 -4.02 11.35
C SER A 58 -27.93 -4.52 11.81
N LEU A 59 -27.02 -4.90 10.92
CA LEU A 59 -25.67 -5.29 11.31
C LEU A 59 -24.91 -4.12 11.95
N PHE A 60 -25.21 -2.89 11.51
CA PHE A 60 -24.51 -1.67 11.92
C PHE A 60 -25.38 -0.70 12.73
N ASP A 61 -26.66 -1.00 12.98
CA ASP A 61 -27.60 -0.14 13.71
C ASP A 61 -27.31 -0.12 15.23
N PRO A 62 -27.00 1.05 15.82
CA PRO A 62 -26.77 1.18 17.25
C PRO A 62 -28.06 1.38 18.06
N GLY A 63 -29.20 1.55 17.39
CA GLY A 63 -30.52 1.81 17.97
C GLY A 63 -31.31 2.96 17.33
N ASN A 64 -31.01 3.37 16.10
CA ASN A 64 -31.79 4.39 15.38
C ASN A 64 -33.27 3.98 15.27
N ASN A 65 -33.55 2.69 15.14
CA ASN A 65 -34.90 2.15 15.04
C ASN A 65 -35.76 2.35 16.31
N ASN A 66 -35.15 2.77 17.43
CA ASN A 66 -35.89 3.12 18.64
C ASN A 66 -36.68 4.44 18.49
N TYR A 67 -36.29 5.27 17.53
CA TYR A 67 -36.75 6.65 17.39
C TYR A 67 -37.65 6.88 16.17
N ILE A 68 -38.04 5.80 15.48
CA ILE A 68 -38.97 5.82 14.35
C ILE A 68 -40.21 4.96 14.64
N ASN A 69 -41.29 5.21 13.89
CA ASN A 69 -42.47 4.34 13.95
C ASN A 69 -42.22 3.06 13.14
N THR A 70 -41.86 1.97 13.83
CA THR A 70 -41.51 0.68 13.24
C THR A 70 -42.12 -0.49 14.02
N THR A 71 -41.85 -1.73 13.59
CA THR A 71 -42.29 -2.95 14.26
C THR A 71 -41.27 -3.42 15.30
N THR A 72 -41.69 -4.29 16.22
CA THR A 72 -40.81 -4.91 17.21
C THR A 72 -39.78 -5.87 16.60
N GLU A 73 -39.96 -6.28 15.35
CA GLU A 73 -38.99 -7.10 14.60
C GLU A 73 -37.75 -6.30 14.20
N LEU A 74 -37.93 -4.99 13.97
CA LEU A 74 -36.85 -4.07 13.61
C LEU A 74 -36.36 -3.27 14.83
N GLN A 75 -36.59 -3.77 16.05
CA GLN A 75 -36.07 -3.20 17.28
C GLN A 75 -35.36 -4.26 18.13
N ALA A 76 -34.30 -3.83 18.83
CA ALA A 76 -33.51 -4.66 19.74
C ALA A 76 -33.25 -3.94 21.09
N ASN A 77 -34.14 -3.03 21.50
CA ASN A 77 -34.03 -2.26 22.75
C ASN A 77 -34.64 -2.98 23.97
N PHE A 78 -34.52 -4.30 23.98
CA PHE A 78 -35.11 -5.16 25.00
C PHE A 78 -34.26 -6.42 25.18
N TRP A 79 -34.28 -6.94 26.41
CA TRP A 79 -33.57 -8.16 26.76
C TRP A 79 -34.07 -9.35 25.91
N PRO A 80 -33.19 -10.23 25.39
CA PRO A 80 -31.79 -10.44 25.77
C PRO A 80 -30.74 -9.66 24.98
N TYR A 81 -31.12 -8.81 24.01
CA TYR A 81 -30.14 -7.98 23.31
C TYR A 81 -29.34 -7.11 24.28
N GLY A 82 -28.05 -6.91 24.05
CA GLY A 82 -27.17 -6.14 24.94
C GLY A 82 -26.76 -6.82 26.26
N GLU A 83 -27.15 -8.06 26.53
CA GLU A 83 -26.85 -8.73 27.81
C GLU A 83 -25.35 -8.87 28.16
N SER A 84 -24.46 -8.91 27.16
CA SER A 84 -23.01 -9.00 27.33
C SER A 84 -22.35 -7.67 27.70
N TYR A 85 -22.95 -6.52 27.33
CA TYR A 85 -22.34 -5.21 27.56
C TYR A 85 -23.34 -4.06 27.81
N PHE A 86 -24.36 -3.92 26.95
CA PHE A 86 -25.32 -2.83 26.98
C PHE A 86 -26.54 -3.16 27.84
N ASN A 87 -26.44 -2.97 29.15
CA ASN A 87 -27.56 -3.12 30.09
C ASN A 87 -27.91 -1.77 30.75
N PRO A 88 -29.01 -1.08 30.35
CA PRO A 88 -30.10 -1.58 29.51
C PRO A 88 -29.78 -1.63 27.99
N PRO A 89 -30.51 -2.45 27.21
CA PRO A 89 -30.25 -2.66 25.79
C PRO A 89 -30.47 -1.39 24.95
N THR A 90 -29.54 -1.09 24.05
CA THR A 90 -29.56 0.16 23.26
C THR A 90 -30.28 0.06 21.93
N GLY A 91 -30.60 -1.15 21.43
CA GLY A 91 -31.11 -1.35 20.07
C GLY A 91 -30.14 -1.98 19.08
N ARG A 92 -28.95 -2.42 19.52
CA ARG A 92 -28.02 -3.22 18.73
C ARG A 92 -28.54 -4.66 18.57
N PHE A 93 -28.50 -5.19 17.36
CA PHE A 93 -28.90 -6.57 17.07
C PHE A 93 -27.78 -7.56 17.41
N SER A 94 -27.37 -7.59 18.68
CA SER A 94 -26.37 -8.50 19.22
C SER A 94 -26.54 -8.61 20.74
N ASP A 95 -25.87 -9.56 21.37
CA ASP A 95 -25.72 -9.59 22.83
C ASP A 95 -24.86 -8.43 23.35
N GLY A 96 -24.14 -7.71 22.50
CA GLY A 96 -23.39 -6.52 22.92
C GLY A 96 -22.91 -5.66 21.76
N HIS A 97 -21.60 -5.45 21.66
CA HIS A 97 -21.00 -4.62 20.60
C HIS A 97 -21.18 -5.22 19.19
N ILE A 98 -21.42 -4.32 18.24
CA ILE A 98 -21.46 -4.60 16.81
C ILE A 98 -20.19 -4.09 16.13
N ILE A 99 -19.94 -4.49 14.88
CA ILE A 99 -18.68 -4.16 14.17
C ILE A 99 -18.31 -2.67 14.24
N PRO A 100 -19.20 -1.69 13.98
CA PRO A 100 -18.84 -0.28 14.04
C PRO A 100 -18.35 0.17 15.42
N ASP A 101 -18.81 -0.46 16.50
CA ASP A 101 -18.38 -0.13 17.86
C ASP A 101 -16.93 -0.55 18.11
N PHE A 102 -16.57 -1.76 17.69
CA PHE A 102 -15.20 -2.24 17.78
C PHE A 102 -14.26 -1.43 16.88
N ILE A 103 -14.70 -1.08 15.66
CA ILE A 103 -13.91 -0.18 14.79
C ILE A 103 -13.70 1.18 15.44
N ALA A 104 -14.72 1.77 16.07
CA ALA A 104 -14.58 3.01 16.83
C ALA A 104 -13.57 2.84 17.98
N HIS A 105 -13.67 1.75 18.74
CA HIS A 105 -12.74 1.43 19.82
C HIS A 105 -11.29 1.31 19.33
N PHE A 106 -11.05 0.54 18.26
CA PHE A 106 -9.71 0.37 17.67
C PHE A 106 -9.12 1.67 17.12
N ALA A 107 -9.99 2.56 16.63
CA ALA A 107 -9.61 3.90 16.17
C ALA A 107 -9.39 4.91 17.32
N GLY A 108 -9.60 4.52 18.59
CA GLY A 108 -9.51 5.40 19.74
C GLY A 108 -10.64 6.44 19.83
N LEU A 109 -11.79 6.14 19.21
CA LEU A 109 -12.99 6.97 19.23
C LEU A 109 -13.96 6.53 20.34
N PRO A 110 -14.84 7.43 20.82
CA PRO A 110 -16.02 7.00 21.57
C PRO A 110 -16.95 6.15 20.67
N LEU A 111 -17.89 5.43 21.29
CA LEU A 111 -18.97 4.77 20.55
C LEU A 111 -19.69 5.79 19.67
N ILE A 112 -19.92 5.42 18.41
CA ILE A 112 -20.55 6.32 17.46
C ILE A 112 -22.05 6.40 17.76
N PRO A 113 -22.58 7.60 18.04
CA PRO A 113 -23.97 7.75 18.48
C PRO A 113 -24.96 7.46 17.36
N ALA A 114 -26.13 6.93 17.75
CA ALA A 114 -27.31 6.89 16.90
C ALA A 114 -27.72 8.33 16.52
N TYR A 115 -27.83 8.60 15.22
CA TYR A 115 -28.18 9.94 14.73
C TYR A 115 -29.57 10.42 15.17
N LEU A 116 -30.54 9.49 15.27
CA LEU A 116 -31.92 9.83 15.63
C LEU A 116 -32.19 9.94 17.13
N ASP A 117 -31.19 9.67 17.97
CA ASP A 117 -31.33 9.82 19.41
C ASP A 117 -31.40 11.31 19.79
N PRO A 118 -32.50 11.79 20.38
CA PRO A 118 -32.68 13.20 20.72
C PRO A 118 -31.73 13.70 21.81
N HIS A 119 -31.06 12.80 22.53
CA HIS A 119 -30.05 13.15 23.53
C HIS A 119 -28.67 13.40 22.91
N ASN A 120 -28.46 13.05 21.64
CA ASN A 120 -27.22 13.30 20.92
C ASN A 120 -27.32 14.57 20.07
N ASN A 121 -26.47 15.54 20.36
CA ASN A 121 -26.41 16.82 19.65
C ASN A 121 -25.01 17.18 19.14
N GLU A 122 -23.99 16.38 19.47
CA GLU A 122 -22.60 16.58 19.07
C GLU A 122 -22.09 15.35 18.30
N PHE A 123 -21.82 15.54 17.01
CA PHE A 123 -21.34 14.48 16.11
C PHE A 123 -19.88 14.70 15.70
N LEU A 124 -19.05 15.26 16.59
CA LEU A 124 -17.67 15.61 16.24
C LEU A 124 -16.83 14.39 15.83
N TYR A 125 -17.05 13.25 16.51
CA TYR A 125 -16.37 11.97 16.22
C TYR A 125 -17.07 11.14 15.13
N GLY A 126 -18.16 11.64 14.57
CA GLY A 126 -18.99 10.97 13.59
C GLY A 126 -20.41 10.68 14.08
N ALA A 127 -21.19 10.02 13.23
CA ALA A 127 -22.59 9.67 13.47
C ALA A 127 -22.91 8.34 12.78
N ASN A 128 -23.79 7.56 13.41
CA ASN A 128 -24.25 6.31 12.84
C ASN A 128 -25.71 6.46 12.38
N PHE A 129 -25.89 6.33 11.07
CA PHE A 129 -27.16 6.48 10.35
C PHE A 129 -27.80 5.13 10.01
N ALA A 130 -27.14 4.00 10.27
CA ALA A 130 -27.63 2.68 9.93
C ALA A 130 -28.97 2.38 10.62
N SER A 131 -29.84 1.63 9.95
CA SER A 131 -31.21 1.36 10.41
C SER A 131 -31.64 -0.04 10.03
N ALA A 132 -32.07 -0.83 11.02
CA ALA A 132 -32.54 -2.19 10.77
C ALA A 132 -33.68 -2.23 9.75
N GLY A 133 -33.59 -3.19 8.82
CA GLY A 133 -34.52 -3.35 7.70
C GLY A 133 -34.19 -2.49 6.47
N SER A 134 -33.21 -1.59 6.54
CA SER A 134 -32.82 -0.77 5.38
C SER A 134 -32.20 -1.62 4.27
N GLY A 135 -32.66 -1.38 3.04
CA GLY A 135 -31.96 -1.79 1.82
C GLY A 135 -31.21 -0.63 1.18
N VAL A 136 -30.55 -0.94 0.07
CA VAL A 136 -30.00 0.05 -0.87
C VAL A 136 -31.11 0.68 -1.72
N LEU A 137 -32.14 -0.09 -2.05
CA LEU A 137 -33.28 0.38 -2.84
C LEU A 137 -34.34 1.02 -1.95
N ASP A 138 -34.96 2.10 -2.44
CA ASP A 138 -35.97 2.86 -1.68
C ASP A 138 -37.29 2.08 -1.49
N GLU A 139 -37.50 1.04 -2.30
CA GLU A 139 -38.63 0.11 -2.22
C GLU A 139 -38.45 -0.96 -1.14
N THR A 140 -37.24 -1.10 -0.57
CA THR A 140 -36.96 -2.08 0.49
C THR A 140 -37.51 -1.54 1.82
N GLN A 141 -38.56 -2.20 2.33
CA GLN A 141 -39.28 -1.87 3.57
C GLN A 141 -39.61 -0.36 3.71
N PRO A 142 -40.34 0.23 2.75
CA PRO A 142 -40.32 1.67 2.51
C PRO A 142 -40.99 2.51 3.60
N THR A 143 -41.71 1.88 4.53
CA THR A 143 -42.53 2.53 5.57
C THR A 143 -42.06 2.28 7.00
N ILE A 144 -41.14 1.32 7.22
CA ILE A 144 -40.80 0.84 8.57
C ILE A 144 -39.29 0.87 8.87
N ALA A 145 -38.44 1.26 7.91
CA ALA A 145 -37.00 1.44 8.09
C ALA A 145 -36.52 2.79 7.54
N VAL A 146 -35.38 3.29 8.02
CA VAL A 146 -34.74 4.48 7.43
C VAL A 146 -33.98 4.07 6.17
N LYS A 147 -34.53 4.43 5.02
CA LYS A 147 -33.93 4.16 3.70
C LYS A 147 -32.51 4.71 3.58
N LEU A 148 -31.63 4.05 2.83
CA LEU A 148 -30.26 4.52 2.62
C LEU A 148 -30.19 5.94 2.03
N THR A 149 -31.14 6.34 1.18
CA THR A 149 -31.27 7.72 0.68
C THR A 149 -31.58 8.73 1.78
N THR A 150 -32.36 8.33 2.78
CA THR A 150 -32.66 9.14 3.97
C THR A 150 -31.46 9.20 4.92
N GLN A 151 -30.73 8.09 5.08
CA GLN A 151 -29.44 8.09 5.80
C GLN A 151 -28.43 9.06 5.17
N LEU A 152 -28.35 9.07 3.83
CA LEU A 152 -27.53 10.03 3.08
C LEU A 152 -28.01 11.48 3.25
N GLN A 153 -29.31 11.70 3.36
CA GLN A 153 -29.88 13.02 3.62
C GLN A 153 -29.49 13.52 5.02
N TYR A 154 -29.54 12.65 6.05
CA TYR A 154 -29.06 12.98 7.41
C TYR A 154 -27.58 13.38 7.42
N PHE A 155 -26.74 12.63 6.73
CA PHE A 155 -25.34 13.00 6.53
C PHE A 155 -25.20 14.35 5.81
N THR A 156 -25.98 14.59 4.77
CA THR A 156 -25.95 15.86 4.02
C THR A 156 -26.32 17.05 4.91
N ASP A 157 -27.29 16.88 5.80
CA ASP A 157 -27.69 17.92 6.75
C ASP A 157 -26.62 18.13 7.83
N LEU A 158 -25.93 17.07 8.25
CA LEU A 158 -24.78 17.17 9.14
C LEU A 158 -23.59 17.89 8.49
N VAL A 159 -23.33 17.65 7.21
CA VAL A 159 -22.31 18.39 6.44
C VAL A 159 -22.62 19.89 6.40
N LYS A 160 -23.89 20.28 6.20
CA LYS A 160 -24.30 21.69 6.26
C LYS A 160 -24.02 22.28 7.64
N HIS A 161 -24.30 21.52 8.71
CA HIS A 161 -24.01 21.93 10.07
C HIS A 161 -22.50 22.12 10.31
N TYR A 162 -21.65 21.20 9.86
CA TYR A 162 -20.19 21.35 9.95
C TYR A 162 -19.69 22.58 9.18
N ARG A 163 -20.15 22.80 7.94
CA ARG A 163 -19.73 23.97 7.15
C ARG A 163 -20.14 25.27 7.83
N LYS A 164 -21.34 25.32 8.42
CA LYS A 164 -21.82 26.48 9.18
C LYS A 164 -20.98 26.76 10.43
N ASN A 165 -20.57 25.73 11.16
CA ASN A 165 -19.94 25.89 12.48
C ASN A 165 -18.40 25.90 12.44
N LEU A 166 -17.79 25.12 11.54
CA LEU A 166 -16.34 24.98 11.40
C LEU A 166 -15.77 25.85 10.27
N GLY A 167 -16.62 26.27 9.32
CA GLY A 167 -16.22 26.88 8.05
C GLY A 167 -15.84 25.83 6.99
N ASP A 168 -15.90 26.22 5.71
CA ASP A 168 -15.77 25.28 4.57
C ASP A 168 -14.44 24.52 4.57
N VAL A 169 -13.32 25.19 4.84
CA VAL A 169 -11.99 24.57 4.81
C VAL A 169 -11.84 23.48 5.88
N LYS A 170 -12.26 23.76 7.13
CA LYS A 170 -12.17 22.79 8.23
C LYS A 170 -13.17 21.64 8.06
N ALA A 171 -14.36 21.94 7.56
CA ALA A 171 -15.35 20.92 7.26
C ALA A 171 -14.88 19.98 6.13
N GLU A 172 -14.31 20.52 5.05
CA GLU A 172 -13.74 19.71 3.97
C GLU A 172 -12.58 18.84 4.46
N GLN A 173 -11.74 19.36 5.34
CA GLN A 173 -10.66 18.57 5.94
C GLN A 173 -11.20 17.44 6.83
N LEU A 174 -12.15 17.71 7.72
CA LEU A 174 -12.81 16.69 8.53
C LEU A 174 -13.39 15.57 7.66
N LEU A 175 -14.11 15.94 6.59
CA LEU A 175 -14.79 15.00 5.71
C LEU A 175 -13.82 14.18 4.86
N SER A 176 -12.72 14.78 4.39
CA SER A 176 -11.71 14.06 3.61
C SER A 176 -10.85 13.12 4.46
N ASP A 177 -10.64 13.47 5.74
CA ASP A 177 -9.96 12.59 6.69
C ASP A 177 -10.86 11.45 7.18
N ALA A 178 -12.18 11.65 7.26
CA ALA A 178 -13.17 10.71 7.79
C ALA A 178 -13.24 9.37 7.04
N VAL A 179 -13.68 8.34 7.77
CA VAL A 179 -13.98 7.00 7.22
C VAL A 179 -15.49 6.77 7.23
N PHE A 180 -16.00 6.24 6.11
CA PHE A 180 -17.41 5.98 5.87
C PHE A 180 -17.65 4.47 5.80
N LEU A 181 -18.33 3.89 6.77
CA LEU A 181 -18.49 2.45 6.94
C LEU A 181 -19.89 2.01 6.48
N PHE A 182 -19.97 0.94 5.68
CA PHE A 182 -21.20 0.45 5.04
C PHE A 182 -21.44 -1.04 5.26
N SER A 183 -22.69 -1.40 5.59
CA SER A 183 -23.22 -2.76 5.49
C SER A 183 -24.67 -2.70 5.02
N CYS A 184 -24.93 -3.11 3.78
CA CYS A 184 -26.27 -3.04 3.19
C CYS A 184 -26.38 -3.95 1.96
N GLY A 185 -27.60 -4.26 1.54
CA GLY A 185 -27.90 -5.04 0.33
C GLY A 185 -28.65 -6.34 0.61
N SER A 186 -28.39 -6.98 1.76
CA SER A 186 -29.01 -8.26 2.14
C SER A 186 -30.54 -8.20 2.13
N ASN A 187 -31.11 -7.12 2.70
CA ASN A 187 -32.55 -6.90 2.77
C ASN A 187 -33.21 -6.73 1.39
N ASP A 188 -32.51 -6.14 0.40
CA ASP A 188 -33.04 -5.98 -0.96
C ASP A 188 -33.29 -7.36 -1.60
N TYR A 189 -32.32 -8.26 -1.46
CA TYR A 189 -32.42 -9.61 -2.00
C TYR A 189 -33.39 -10.48 -1.19
N GLN A 190 -33.46 -10.33 0.13
CA GLN A 190 -34.43 -11.08 0.92
C GLN A 190 -35.89 -10.76 0.49
N ILE A 191 -36.21 -9.48 0.30
CA ILE A 191 -37.55 -9.08 -0.19
C ILE A 191 -37.78 -9.54 -1.63
N LEU A 192 -36.76 -9.51 -2.48
CA LEU A 192 -36.87 -10.03 -3.84
C LEU A 192 -37.31 -11.51 -3.84
N LEU A 193 -36.72 -12.31 -2.94
CA LEU A 193 -36.96 -13.74 -2.82
C LEU A 193 -38.33 -14.04 -2.21
N GLU A 194 -38.76 -13.31 -1.18
CA GLU A 194 -40.09 -13.42 -0.58
C GLU A 194 -41.22 -13.14 -1.60
N ASN A 195 -40.95 -12.29 -2.60
CA ASN A 195 -41.89 -11.93 -3.66
C ASN A 195 -41.88 -12.87 -4.88
N ASN A 196 -41.14 -13.99 -4.84
CA ASN A 196 -41.12 -15.04 -5.89
C ASN A 196 -40.81 -14.52 -7.31
N LYS A 197 -39.90 -13.55 -7.45
CA LYS A 197 -39.44 -13.09 -8.77
C LYS A 197 -38.41 -14.08 -9.35
N SER A 198 -38.60 -14.45 -10.62
CA SER A 198 -37.80 -15.43 -11.38
C SER A 198 -36.28 -15.17 -11.36
N SER A 199 -35.48 -16.23 -11.37
CA SER A 199 -34.01 -16.22 -11.44
C SER A 199 -33.43 -15.57 -12.71
N LEU A 200 -34.25 -15.35 -13.74
CA LEU A 200 -33.88 -14.67 -14.99
C LEU A 200 -33.53 -13.17 -14.84
N LEU A 201 -33.59 -12.60 -13.63
CA LEU A 201 -33.41 -11.16 -13.36
C LEU A 201 -32.29 -10.82 -12.35
N TYR A 202 -31.51 -11.79 -11.86
CA TYR A 202 -30.53 -11.53 -10.80
C TYR A 202 -29.44 -10.55 -11.21
N ASP A 203 -28.89 -10.67 -12.42
CA ASP A 203 -27.85 -9.74 -12.90
C ASP A 203 -28.37 -8.30 -12.97
N GLU A 204 -29.56 -8.09 -13.55
CA GLU A 204 -30.17 -6.75 -13.67
C GLU A 204 -30.48 -6.14 -12.30
N TYR A 205 -30.97 -6.96 -11.37
CA TYR A 205 -31.29 -6.51 -10.02
C TYR A 205 -30.03 -6.17 -9.21
N VAL A 206 -28.96 -6.99 -9.33
CA VAL A 206 -27.66 -6.72 -8.73
C VAL A 206 -27.08 -5.41 -9.27
N GLU A 207 -27.10 -5.20 -10.59
CA GLU A 207 -26.63 -3.95 -11.20
C GLU A 207 -27.42 -2.73 -10.73
N MET A 208 -28.74 -2.87 -10.52
CA MET A 208 -29.57 -1.80 -9.93
C MET A 208 -29.16 -1.50 -8.49
N VAL A 209 -28.95 -2.52 -7.65
CA VAL A 209 -28.49 -2.35 -6.26
C VAL A 209 -27.11 -1.69 -6.23
N ILE A 210 -26.12 -2.21 -6.96
CA ILE A 210 -24.76 -1.65 -7.00
C ILE A 210 -24.75 -0.24 -7.61
N GLY A 211 -25.58 0.02 -8.61
CA GLY A 211 -25.76 1.34 -9.21
C GLY A 211 -26.26 2.38 -8.20
N ASN A 212 -27.29 2.05 -7.43
CA ASN A 212 -27.83 2.94 -6.39
C ASN A 212 -26.84 3.16 -5.24
N LEU A 213 -26.15 2.10 -4.80
CA LEU A 213 -25.10 2.22 -3.78
C LEU A 213 -23.95 3.12 -4.27
N THR A 214 -23.55 2.99 -5.53
CA THR A 214 -22.53 3.87 -6.14
C THR A 214 -22.97 5.33 -6.12
N GLN A 215 -24.26 5.61 -6.35
CA GLN A 215 -24.77 6.99 -6.31
C GLN A 215 -24.67 7.60 -4.90
N VAL A 216 -24.84 6.79 -3.85
CA VAL A 216 -24.59 7.22 -2.47
C VAL A 216 -23.12 7.56 -2.25
N PHE A 217 -22.20 6.69 -2.70
CA PHE A 217 -20.76 6.94 -2.62
C PHE A 217 -20.35 8.21 -3.37
N LYS A 218 -20.97 8.45 -4.53
CA LYS A 218 -20.73 9.66 -5.33
C LYS A 218 -21.11 10.91 -4.56
N VAL A 219 -22.28 10.94 -3.93
CA VAL A 219 -22.71 12.11 -3.13
C VAL A 219 -21.77 12.32 -1.94
N ILE A 220 -21.34 11.27 -1.25
CA ILE A 220 -20.36 11.37 -0.17
C ILE A 220 -19.03 11.96 -0.68
N HIS A 221 -18.56 11.50 -1.85
CA HIS A 221 -17.34 12.00 -2.48
C HIS A 221 -17.45 13.48 -2.86
N GLU A 222 -18.57 13.88 -3.46
CA GLU A 222 -18.89 15.29 -3.78
C GLU A 222 -19.00 16.19 -2.54
N LYS A 223 -19.26 15.62 -1.36
CA LYS A 223 -19.27 16.34 -0.08
C LYS A 223 -17.92 16.38 0.63
N GLY A 224 -16.90 15.74 0.07
CA GLY A 224 -15.53 15.74 0.61
C GLY A 224 -15.08 14.40 1.17
N GLY A 225 -15.96 13.40 1.27
CA GLY A 225 -15.60 12.06 1.73
C GLY A 225 -14.65 11.34 0.77
N ARG A 226 -13.68 10.59 1.31
CA ARG A 226 -12.66 9.90 0.48
C ARG A 226 -12.49 8.42 0.77
N LYS A 227 -12.84 7.96 1.97
CA LYS A 227 -12.44 6.64 2.47
C LYS A 227 -13.67 5.79 2.81
N ILE A 228 -13.92 4.73 2.06
CA ILE A 228 -15.08 3.86 2.26
C ILE A 228 -14.67 2.49 2.78
N GLY A 229 -15.20 2.09 3.93
CA GLY A 229 -15.20 0.69 4.37
C GLY A 229 -16.53 0.03 4.02
N ILE A 230 -16.53 -1.14 3.40
CA ILE A 230 -17.77 -1.88 3.10
C ILE A 230 -17.61 -3.38 3.30
N THR A 231 -18.62 -4.04 3.86
CA THR A 231 -18.69 -5.50 3.97
C THR A 231 -19.29 -6.12 2.72
N THR A 232 -18.81 -7.29 2.29
CA THR A 232 -19.53 -8.15 1.37
C THR A 232 -20.82 -8.70 2.00
N LEU A 233 -21.71 -9.26 1.19
CA LEU A 233 -22.93 -9.88 1.72
C LEU A 233 -22.62 -11.18 2.45
N THR A 234 -23.45 -11.54 3.43
CA THR A 234 -23.46 -12.93 3.91
C THR A 234 -24.02 -13.87 2.84
N SER A 235 -23.77 -15.17 2.98
CA SER A 235 -24.34 -16.21 2.13
C SER A 235 -25.83 -16.34 2.41
N LEU A 236 -26.67 -15.72 1.57
CA LEU A 236 -28.12 -15.65 1.79
C LEU A 236 -28.74 -17.04 1.89
N GLY A 237 -28.27 -18.00 1.09
CA GLY A 237 -28.73 -19.39 1.13
C GLY A 237 -28.32 -20.16 2.39
N CYS A 238 -27.33 -19.67 3.13
CA CYS A 238 -26.85 -20.29 4.36
C CYS A 238 -27.43 -19.64 5.63
N LEU A 239 -28.30 -18.63 5.51
CA LEU A 239 -29.01 -18.05 6.65
C LEU A 239 -29.80 -19.13 7.39
N LEU A 240 -29.88 -19.03 8.72
CA LEU A 240 -30.55 -20.05 9.54
C LEU A 240 -32.02 -20.27 9.16
N PRO A 241 -32.84 -19.22 8.89
CA PRO A 241 -34.21 -19.39 8.41
C PRO A 241 -34.31 -20.18 7.12
N VAL A 242 -33.47 -19.87 6.12
CA VAL A 242 -33.45 -20.59 4.83
C VAL A 242 -33.11 -22.07 5.03
N ARG A 243 -32.10 -22.35 5.86
CA ARG A 243 -31.70 -23.74 6.16
C ARG A 243 -32.79 -24.51 6.90
N ALA A 244 -33.52 -23.86 7.81
CA ALA A 244 -34.58 -24.48 8.59
C ALA A 244 -35.81 -24.88 7.74
N GLU A 245 -36.03 -24.21 6.61
CA GLU A 245 -37.11 -24.54 5.67
C GLU A 245 -36.73 -25.68 4.71
N ARG A 246 -35.43 -25.98 4.56
CA ARG A 246 -34.96 -27.01 3.64
C ARG A 246 -35.01 -28.42 4.26
N PRO A 247 -35.52 -29.44 3.54
CA PRO A 247 -35.65 -30.80 4.08
C PRO A 247 -34.35 -31.44 4.58
N ASP A 248 -33.20 -31.04 4.01
CA ASP A 248 -31.87 -31.56 4.31
C ASP A 248 -31.03 -30.62 5.19
N ASN A 249 -31.58 -29.48 5.61
CA ASN A 249 -30.91 -28.44 6.40
C ASN A 249 -29.60 -27.87 5.80
N THR A 250 -29.41 -28.05 4.49
CA THR A 250 -28.23 -27.55 3.76
C THR A 250 -28.44 -26.11 3.30
N CYS A 251 -27.37 -25.44 2.85
CA CYS A 251 -27.50 -24.12 2.25
C CYS A 251 -28.24 -24.20 0.91
N ASP A 252 -28.98 -23.15 0.60
CA ASP A 252 -29.53 -22.95 -0.74
C ASP A 252 -28.46 -22.34 -1.68
N GLU A 253 -27.83 -23.18 -2.50
CA GLU A 253 -26.79 -22.71 -3.41
C GLU A 253 -27.32 -21.77 -4.50
N GLU A 254 -28.60 -21.85 -4.86
CA GLU A 254 -29.18 -20.92 -5.84
C GLU A 254 -29.27 -19.50 -5.26
N LEU A 255 -29.62 -19.38 -3.97
CA LEU A 255 -29.64 -18.09 -3.27
C LEU A 255 -28.22 -17.53 -3.05
N ASN A 256 -27.23 -18.40 -2.88
CA ASN A 256 -25.83 -17.98 -2.73
C ASN A 256 -25.26 -17.36 -4.02
N ILE A 257 -25.79 -17.71 -5.20
CA ILE A 257 -25.37 -17.12 -6.48
C ILE A 257 -25.56 -15.60 -6.45
N ILE A 258 -26.67 -15.11 -5.89
CA ILE A 258 -26.96 -13.67 -5.81
C ILE A 258 -25.91 -12.95 -4.96
N SER A 259 -25.55 -13.51 -3.79
CA SER A 259 -24.47 -12.96 -2.95
C SER A 259 -23.15 -12.88 -3.72
N THR A 260 -22.79 -13.95 -4.45
CA THR A 260 -21.56 -13.97 -5.25
C THR A 260 -21.58 -12.97 -6.41
N LEU A 261 -22.72 -12.80 -7.09
CA LEU A 261 -22.88 -11.81 -8.15
C LEU A 261 -22.77 -10.39 -7.60
N HIS A 262 -23.41 -10.10 -6.47
CA HIS A 262 -23.28 -8.83 -5.76
C HIS A 262 -21.83 -8.51 -5.45
N ASP A 263 -21.12 -9.43 -4.77
CA ASP A 263 -19.75 -9.19 -4.32
C ASP A 263 -18.79 -8.98 -5.50
N LYS A 264 -19.02 -9.69 -6.61
CA LYS A 264 -18.26 -9.52 -7.85
C LYS A 264 -18.52 -8.16 -8.49
N SER A 265 -19.79 -7.76 -8.62
CA SER A 265 -20.16 -6.46 -9.20
C SER A 265 -19.66 -5.30 -8.33
N LEU A 266 -19.82 -5.40 -7.00
CA LEU A 266 -19.27 -4.45 -6.02
C LEU A 266 -17.76 -4.32 -6.15
N SER A 267 -17.03 -5.43 -6.23
CA SER A 267 -15.56 -5.42 -6.33
C SER A 267 -15.09 -4.71 -7.60
N LYS A 268 -15.69 -5.03 -8.75
CA LYS A 268 -15.39 -4.38 -10.02
C LYS A 268 -15.69 -2.88 -9.92
N LYS A 269 -16.84 -2.52 -9.35
CA LYS A 269 -17.25 -1.13 -9.25
C LYS A 269 -16.32 -0.31 -8.36
N LEU A 270 -15.94 -0.82 -7.19
CA LEU A 270 -14.99 -0.14 -6.30
C LEU A 270 -13.63 0.07 -6.97
N GLN A 271 -13.15 -0.90 -7.75
CA GLN A 271 -11.93 -0.73 -8.56
C GLN A 271 -12.09 0.39 -9.59
N ASP A 272 -13.17 0.40 -10.36
CA ASP A 272 -13.45 1.46 -11.35
C ASP A 272 -13.47 2.85 -10.69
N LEU A 273 -14.05 2.98 -9.50
CA LEU A 273 -14.12 4.24 -8.76
C LEU A 273 -12.74 4.77 -8.35
N THR A 274 -11.78 3.91 -8.00
CA THR A 274 -10.40 4.35 -7.67
C THR A 274 -9.69 5.03 -8.84
N GLN A 275 -10.06 4.70 -10.08
CA GLN A 275 -9.51 5.33 -11.29
C GLN A 275 -10.24 6.61 -11.67
N GLN A 276 -11.51 6.73 -11.28
CA GLN A 276 -12.38 7.84 -11.68
C GLN A 276 -12.38 9.00 -10.68
N TRP A 277 -12.26 8.70 -9.39
CA TRP A 277 -12.47 9.67 -8.32
C TRP A 277 -11.18 9.95 -7.57
N GLU A 278 -10.71 11.19 -7.71
CA GLU A 278 -9.49 11.66 -7.06
C GLU A 278 -9.55 11.42 -5.54
N GLY A 279 -8.53 10.73 -5.02
CA GLY A 279 -8.37 10.43 -3.60
C GLY A 279 -9.35 9.39 -3.04
N PHE A 280 -10.13 8.71 -3.88
CA PHE A 280 -11.03 7.65 -3.43
C PHE A 280 -10.23 6.43 -2.98
N MET A 281 -10.42 6.03 -1.72
CA MET A 281 -9.86 4.84 -1.11
C MET A 281 -10.99 3.96 -0.59
N TYR A 282 -10.82 2.64 -0.66
CA TYR A 282 -11.78 1.73 -0.06
C TYR A 282 -11.13 0.54 0.64
N SER A 283 -11.87 -0.05 1.56
CA SER A 283 -11.59 -1.33 2.21
C SER A 283 -12.84 -2.19 2.07
N LYS A 284 -12.74 -3.27 1.30
CA LYS A 284 -13.79 -4.27 1.13
C LYS A 284 -13.47 -5.47 2.04
N PHE A 285 -14.37 -5.76 2.98
CA PHE A 285 -14.25 -6.88 3.91
C PHE A 285 -15.00 -8.11 3.42
N GLU A 286 -14.29 -9.25 3.33
CA GLU A 286 -14.81 -10.53 2.88
C GLU A 286 -15.67 -11.23 3.96
N LEU A 287 -16.73 -10.56 4.42
CA LEU A 287 -17.65 -11.02 5.46
C LEU A 287 -18.26 -12.39 5.13
N GLN A 288 -18.68 -12.60 3.86
CA GLN A 288 -19.23 -13.88 3.38
C GLN A 288 -18.34 -15.07 3.75
N THR A 289 -17.05 -14.92 3.40
CA THR A 289 -16.05 -15.98 3.53
C THR A 289 -15.75 -16.24 5.01
N GLU A 290 -15.63 -15.18 5.81
CA GLU A 290 -15.26 -15.28 7.22
C GLU A 290 -16.37 -15.83 8.11
N ILE A 291 -17.65 -15.51 7.82
CA ILE A 291 -18.81 -16.16 8.43
C ILE A 291 -18.85 -17.64 8.05
N THR A 292 -18.72 -17.96 6.76
CA THR A 292 -18.79 -19.36 6.28
C THR A 292 -17.70 -20.25 6.90
N LYS A 293 -16.48 -19.73 7.07
CA LYS A 293 -15.39 -20.45 7.76
C LYS A 293 -15.74 -20.79 9.21
N ARG A 294 -16.33 -19.83 9.94
CA ARG A 294 -16.75 -20.00 11.34
C ARG A 294 -17.95 -20.93 11.47
N MET A 295 -18.90 -20.87 10.55
CA MET A 295 -20.02 -21.81 10.50
C MET A 295 -19.54 -23.26 10.32
N LYS A 296 -18.58 -23.48 9.39
CA LYS A 296 -18.06 -24.82 9.07
C LYS A 296 -17.13 -25.39 10.15
N ASN A 297 -16.37 -24.55 10.85
CA ASN A 297 -15.43 -24.99 11.87
C ASN A 297 -15.38 -24.01 13.07
N PRO A 298 -16.46 -23.94 13.88
CA PRO A 298 -16.56 -22.97 14.97
C PRO A 298 -15.45 -23.15 16.02
N SER A 299 -15.07 -24.40 16.32
CA SER A 299 -14.04 -24.73 17.31
C SER A 299 -12.67 -24.13 17.00
N LYS A 300 -12.34 -23.96 15.71
CA LYS A 300 -11.08 -23.32 15.30
C LYS A 300 -11.00 -21.86 15.75
N TYR A 301 -12.15 -21.22 15.93
CA TYR A 301 -12.28 -19.81 16.27
C TYR A 301 -12.73 -19.60 17.73
N GLY A 302 -12.61 -20.63 18.57
CA GLY A 302 -13.02 -20.56 19.98
C GLY A 302 -14.54 -20.60 20.20
N LEU A 303 -15.34 -20.83 19.16
CA LEU A 303 -16.79 -20.96 19.25
C LEU A 303 -17.16 -22.45 19.39
N LYS A 304 -18.27 -22.75 20.07
CA LYS A 304 -18.82 -24.12 20.16
C LYS A 304 -19.90 -24.38 19.12
N VAL A 305 -20.68 -23.35 18.76
CA VAL A 305 -21.85 -23.47 17.90
C VAL A 305 -21.78 -22.46 16.75
N GLY A 306 -21.63 -22.96 15.52
CA GLY A 306 -21.59 -22.15 14.30
C GLY A 306 -22.84 -22.26 13.43
N ASN A 307 -23.73 -23.21 13.72
CA ASN A 307 -24.83 -23.59 12.82
C ASN A 307 -26.24 -23.43 13.44
N SER A 308 -26.33 -22.82 14.63
CA SER A 308 -27.57 -22.46 15.33
C SER A 308 -27.37 -21.12 16.02
N ALA A 309 -28.46 -20.36 16.24
CA ALA A 309 -28.40 -19.11 16.99
C ALA A 309 -28.32 -19.34 18.50
N CYS A 310 -27.79 -18.38 19.25
CA CYS A 310 -27.88 -18.38 20.71
C CYS A 310 -29.32 -18.18 21.17
N CYS A 311 -30.08 -17.36 20.46
CA CYS A 311 -31.43 -16.98 20.82
C CYS A 311 -32.39 -17.23 19.65
N GLY A 312 -33.58 -17.76 19.95
CA GLY A 312 -34.66 -17.97 18.98
C GLY A 312 -35.48 -19.22 19.27
N THR A 313 -36.25 -19.70 18.30
CA THR A 313 -37.04 -20.95 18.41
C THR A 313 -36.96 -21.81 17.15
N GLY A 314 -37.42 -23.06 17.27
CA GLY A 314 -37.47 -24.01 16.17
C GLY A 314 -36.10 -24.58 15.78
N PRO A 315 -36.02 -25.29 14.65
CA PRO A 315 -34.76 -25.84 14.15
C PRO A 315 -33.68 -24.76 14.03
N PHE A 316 -32.47 -25.04 14.52
CA PHE A 316 -31.34 -24.10 14.58
C PHE A 316 -31.60 -22.79 15.35
N ARG A 317 -32.71 -22.70 16.09
CA ARG A 317 -33.25 -21.44 16.63
C ARG A 317 -33.45 -20.39 15.54
N ALA A 318 -33.89 -20.81 14.36
CA ALA A 318 -34.00 -19.98 13.17
C ALA A 318 -35.24 -19.07 13.16
N ILE A 319 -36.25 -19.32 13.99
CA ILE A 319 -37.40 -18.43 14.12
C ILE A 319 -37.02 -17.30 15.06
N ASN A 320 -37.14 -16.06 14.57
CA ASN A 320 -36.67 -14.87 15.26
C ASN A 320 -37.59 -14.40 16.41
N SER A 321 -37.79 -15.23 17.43
CA SER A 321 -38.62 -14.92 18.61
C SER A 321 -37.84 -14.30 19.77
N CYS A 322 -36.61 -13.84 19.54
CA CYS A 322 -35.76 -13.31 20.59
C CYS A 322 -36.37 -12.12 21.31
N GLY A 323 -36.52 -12.26 22.64
CA GLY A 323 -37.01 -11.22 23.52
C GLY A 323 -38.54 -11.06 23.51
N GLY A 324 -39.15 -11.10 24.71
CA GLY A 324 -40.60 -11.19 24.90
C GLY A 324 -41.43 -9.95 24.51
N LYS A 325 -40.86 -8.97 23.81
CA LYS A 325 -41.61 -7.88 23.16
C LYS A 325 -42.18 -8.29 21.81
N ARG A 326 -41.67 -9.36 21.20
CA ARG A 326 -42.22 -9.91 19.97
C ARG A 326 -43.46 -10.75 20.26
N GLU A 327 -44.34 -10.91 19.27
CA GLU A 327 -45.64 -11.60 19.43
C GLU A 327 -45.49 -13.06 19.93
N THR A 328 -44.30 -13.63 19.75
CA THR A 328 -43.87 -14.93 20.29
C THR A 328 -43.20 -14.78 21.66
N ARG A 329 -43.93 -15.13 22.73
CA ARG A 329 -43.44 -15.01 24.12
C ARG A 329 -42.43 -16.08 24.54
N GLU A 330 -42.40 -17.22 23.84
CA GLU A 330 -41.48 -18.31 24.13
C GLU A 330 -40.26 -18.21 23.21
N PHE A 331 -39.06 -18.14 23.81
CA PHE A 331 -37.80 -18.29 23.10
C PHE A 331 -36.80 -19.06 23.93
N GLU A 332 -35.87 -19.72 23.25
CA GLU A 332 -34.69 -20.30 23.87
C GLU A 332 -33.57 -19.27 23.85
N LEU A 333 -32.81 -19.21 24.93
CA LEU A 333 -31.58 -18.44 25.04
C LEU A 333 -30.45 -19.39 25.45
N CYS A 334 -29.26 -19.20 24.91
CA CYS A 334 -28.10 -19.99 25.29
C CYS A 334 -27.51 -19.51 26.63
N ASP A 335 -26.82 -20.40 27.35
CA ASP A 335 -26.23 -20.03 28.65
C ASP A 335 -25.04 -19.05 28.52
N ASN A 336 -24.35 -19.06 27.38
CA ASN A 336 -23.17 -18.23 27.12
C ASN A 336 -23.10 -17.82 25.64
N PRO A 337 -23.44 -16.56 25.30
CA PRO A 337 -23.36 -16.05 23.92
C PRO A 337 -21.98 -16.19 23.27
N ASN A 338 -20.88 -16.15 24.04
CA ASN A 338 -19.52 -16.31 23.51
C ASN A 338 -19.27 -17.69 22.86
N ASP A 339 -20.10 -18.68 23.16
CA ASP A 339 -20.01 -20.01 22.55
C ASP A 339 -20.61 -20.04 21.13
N TYR A 340 -21.32 -19.00 20.69
CA TYR A 340 -22.12 -18.98 19.46
C TYR A 340 -21.57 -17.97 18.45
N LEU A 341 -21.66 -18.32 17.16
CA LEU A 341 -21.39 -17.38 16.06
C LEU A 341 -22.49 -16.33 15.91
N LEU A 342 -23.76 -16.77 15.99
CA LEU A 342 -24.94 -15.96 15.75
C LEU A 342 -25.73 -15.78 17.05
N PHE A 343 -26.06 -14.54 17.38
CA PHE A 343 -26.87 -14.23 18.56
C PHE A 343 -28.33 -14.58 18.32
N ASP A 344 -28.90 -14.09 17.21
CA ASP A 344 -30.22 -14.45 16.73
C ASP A 344 -30.10 -15.12 15.34
N PRO A 345 -31.19 -15.43 14.61
CA PRO A 345 -31.09 -16.13 13.33
C PRO A 345 -30.25 -15.45 12.23
N TYR A 346 -29.96 -14.15 12.38
CA TYR A 346 -29.34 -13.33 11.35
C TYR A 346 -28.03 -12.68 11.80
N HIS A 347 -27.96 -12.26 13.07
CA HIS A 347 -26.94 -11.33 13.52
C HIS A 347 -25.85 -12.01 14.36
N PRO A 348 -24.57 -11.62 14.22
CA PRO A 348 -23.49 -12.20 15.00
C PRO A 348 -23.56 -11.83 16.50
N THR A 349 -22.96 -12.69 17.32
CA THR A 349 -22.70 -12.37 18.74
C THR A 349 -21.62 -11.29 18.87
N GLU A 350 -21.51 -10.66 20.04
CA GLU A 350 -20.43 -9.72 20.36
C GLU A 350 -19.06 -10.37 20.13
N ALA A 351 -18.89 -11.62 20.59
CA ALA A 351 -17.66 -12.38 20.40
C ALA A 351 -17.31 -12.56 18.91
N ALA A 352 -18.29 -12.87 18.08
CA ALA A 352 -18.10 -12.98 16.64
C ALA A 352 -17.80 -11.61 16.00
N ASN A 353 -18.53 -10.57 16.40
CA ASN A 353 -18.33 -9.20 15.92
C ASN A 353 -16.91 -8.69 16.24
N LEU A 354 -16.36 -9.00 17.42
CA LEU A 354 -14.98 -8.67 17.76
C LEU A 354 -14.00 -9.30 16.76
N GLN A 355 -14.09 -10.61 16.55
CA GLN A 355 -13.19 -11.32 15.63
C GLN A 355 -13.31 -10.83 14.18
N LEU A 356 -14.52 -10.51 13.72
CA LEU A 356 -14.76 -9.97 12.39
C LEU A 356 -14.19 -8.55 12.27
N SER A 357 -14.33 -7.74 13.33
CA SER A 357 -13.80 -6.37 13.38
C SER A 357 -12.27 -6.36 13.37
N GLU A 358 -11.61 -7.27 14.08
CA GLU A 358 -10.14 -7.41 14.04
C GLU A 358 -9.65 -7.70 12.62
N LEU A 359 -10.34 -8.59 11.88
CA LEU A 359 -10.02 -8.90 10.49
C LEU A 359 -10.30 -7.72 9.55
N PHE A 360 -11.37 -6.96 9.76
CA PHE A 360 -11.64 -5.78 8.96
C PHE A 360 -10.65 -4.63 9.27
N TRP A 361 -10.24 -4.51 10.53
CA TRP A 361 -9.30 -3.50 11.01
C TRP A 361 -7.88 -3.73 10.52
N GLU A 362 -7.33 -4.93 10.72
CA GLU A 362 -5.90 -5.24 10.53
C GLU A 362 -5.63 -6.49 9.67
N GLY A 363 -6.67 -7.11 9.12
CA GLY A 363 -6.52 -8.30 8.29
C GLY A 363 -5.69 -8.08 7.02
N ASP A 364 -5.16 -9.19 6.49
CA ASP A 364 -4.39 -9.19 5.25
C ASP A 364 -5.27 -8.93 4.01
N SER A 365 -4.62 -8.80 2.85
CA SER A 365 -5.30 -8.51 1.58
C SER A 365 -6.27 -9.59 1.10
N LYS A 366 -6.32 -10.77 1.74
CA LYS A 366 -7.29 -11.83 1.42
C LYS A 366 -8.60 -11.66 2.17
N VAL A 367 -8.62 -10.88 3.25
CA VAL A 367 -9.82 -10.64 4.08
C VAL A 367 -10.30 -9.20 4.03
N ALA A 368 -9.39 -8.22 3.86
CA ALA A 368 -9.72 -6.82 3.68
C ALA A 368 -8.84 -6.22 2.56
N SER A 369 -9.45 -5.73 1.47
CA SER A 369 -8.71 -5.30 0.28
C SER A 369 -9.30 -4.05 -0.41
N PRO A 370 -8.49 -3.25 -1.11
CA PRO A 370 -7.02 -3.30 -1.18
C PRO A 370 -6.34 -2.81 0.10
N TYR A 371 -7.07 -2.07 0.95
CA TYR A 371 -6.62 -1.63 2.27
C TYR A 371 -7.45 -2.32 3.37
N ASN A 372 -6.90 -2.43 4.57
CA ASN A 372 -7.67 -2.67 5.79
C ASN A 372 -8.12 -1.33 6.42
N LEU A 373 -9.08 -1.36 7.36
CA LEU A 373 -9.63 -0.11 7.93
C LEU A 373 -8.58 0.69 8.70
N LYS A 374 -7.65 0.03 9.41
CA LYS A 374 -6.56 0.73 10.10
C LYS A 374 -5.80 1.65 9.16
N SER A 375 -5.51 1.18 7.95
CA SER A 375 -4.83 1.97 6.91
C SER A 375 -5.66 3.18 6.47
N LEU A 376 -6.99 3.07 6.40
CA LEU A 376 -7.88 4.21 6.11
C LEU A 376 -7.88 5.24 7.27
N PHE A 377 -7.91 4.77 8.52
CA PHE A 377 -7.95 5.61 9.72
C PHE A 377 -6.63 6.31 10.03
N GLN A 378 -5.50 5.64 9.85
CA GLN A 378 -4.20 6.25 10.11
C GLN A 378 -3.83 7.29 9.04
N GLY A 379 -4.52 7.23 7.88
CA GLY A 379 -3.99 7.76 6.63
C GLY A 379 -2.67 7.05 6.30
N CYS A 380 -2.23 7.06 5.05
CA CYS A 380 -0.78 6.93 4.87
C CYS A 380 -0.17 8.13 5.62
N GLN A 381 0.45 7.91 6.79
CA GLN A 381 1.21 8.94 7.49
C GLN A 381 2.39 9.33 6.60
N SER A 382 2.11 10.26 5.71
CA SER A 382 3.10 11.16 5.15
C SER A 382 2.68 12.52 5.69
N SER A 383 3.61 13.22 6.30
CA SER A 383 3.41 14.55 6.87
C SER A 383 2.69 15.47 5.88
N GLN A 384 1.64 16.10 6.42
CA GLN A 384 0.92 17.29 5.96
C GLN A 384 1.15 17.78 4.51
N GLY A 385 0.07 17.79 3.73
CA GLY A 385 -0.05 18.67 2.56
C GLY A 385 -0.68 17.99 1.35
N ILE A 386 -1.87 18.48 0.99
CA ILE A 386 -2.64 18.29 -0.25
C ILE A 386 -1.76 17.94 -1.47
N PHE A 387 -1.66 16.64 -1.75
CA PHE A 387 -1.57 15.98 -3.05
C PHE A 387 -1.88 14.50 -2.80
N ASN A 388 -2.70 13.87 -3.63
CA ASN A 388 -2.80 12.42 -3.70
C ASN A 388 -1.40 11.83 -3.81
N LYS A 389 -0.86 11.23 -2.74
CA LYS A 389 0.51 10.72 -2.74
C LYS A 389 0.54 9.30 -3.27
N HIS A 390 0.58 9.15 -4.59
CA HIS A 390 1.48 8.14 -5.12
C HIS A 390 2.91 8.58 -4.76
N VAL A 391 3.75 7.65 -4.34
CA VAL A 391 5.17 7.92 -4.11
C VAL A 391 5.88 7.91 -5.45
N ALA A 392 6.45 9.04 -5.86
CA ALA A 392 7.15 9.13 -7.14
C ALA A 392 8.39 8.19 -7.15
N LEU A 393 8.65 7.58 -8.30
CA LEU A 393 9.77 6.68 -8.51
C LEU A 393 10.75 7.28 -9.53
N PHE A 394 11.91 7.75 -9.05
CA PHE A 394 12.99 8.23 -9.91
C PHE A 394 14.03 7.11 -10.09
N ILE A 395 14.37 6.79 -11.33
CA ILE A 395 15.22 5.64 -11.64
C ILE A 395 16.51 6.12 -12.29
N PHE A 396 17.64 5.63 -11.81
CA PHE A 396 18.98 5.95 -12.30
C PHE A 396 19.73 4.65 -12.58
N GLY A 397 20.69 4.70 -13.48
CA GLY A 397 21.58 3.57 -13.71
C GLY A 397 21.83 3.22 -15.16
N ASP A 398 21.92 1.92 -15.41
CA ASP A 398 22.37 1.32 -16.65
C ASP A 398 21.28 0.54 -17.40
N SER A 399 21.69 -0.34 -18.31
CA SER A 399 20.80 -1.13 -19.17
C SER A 399 19.84 -2.05 -18.41
N LEU A 400 20.12 -2.38 -17.13
CA LEU A 400 19.18 -3.18 -16.35
C LEU A 400 17.88 -2.41 -16.06
N PHE A 401 17.91 -1.08 -16.06
CA PHE A 401 16.75 -0.22 -15.78
C PHE A 401 16.39 0.75 -16.92
N ASP A 402 17.14 0.83 -18.02
CA ASP A 402 16.88 1.74 -19.15
C ASP A 402 15.61 1.36 -19.93
N PRO A 403 14.57 2.23 -19.96
CA PRO A 403 13.34 1.97 -20.69
C PRO A 403 13.41 2.35 -22.17
N GLY A 404 14.50 3.01 -22.60
CA GLY A 404 14.72 3.48 -23.96
C GLY A 404 15.33 4.88 -24.08
N ASN A 405 15.98 5.44 -23.04
CA ASN A 405 16.67 6.74 -23.14
C ASN A 405 17.72 6.74 -24.26
N ASN A 406 18.39 5.59 -24.46
CA ASN A 406 19.38 5.42 -25.52
C ASN A 406 18.82 5.54 -26.95
N ASN A 407 17.50 5.56 -27.13
CA ASN A 407 16.88 5.82 -28.44
C ASN A 407 16.98 7.31 -28.84
N TYR A 408 17.19 8.20 -27.88
CA TYR A 408 17.11 9.65 -28.05
C TYR A 408 18.48 10.34 -28.01
N ILE A 409 19.56 9.56 -27.96
CA ILE A 409 20.95 10.03 -28.00
C ILE A 409 21.69 9.36 -29.16
N ASN A 410 22.72 10.03 -29.67
CA ASN A 410 23.56 9.50 -30.75
C ASN A 410 24.59 8.50 -30.19
N THR A 411 24.14 7.31 -29.82
CA THR A 411 24.96 6.22 -29.26
C THR A 411 25.23 5.10 -30.28
N ASP A 412 26.18 4.22 -29.95
CA ASP A 412 26.45 3.01 -30.74
C ASP A 412 25.28 2.01 -30.64
N PRO A 413 24.92 1.30 -31.73
CA PRO A 413 23.84 0.29 -31.72
C PRO A 413 24.01 -0.82 -30.66
N GLY A 414 25.22 -1.05 -30.17
CA GLY A 414 25.50 -1.93 -29.03
C GLY A 414 24.79 -1.54 -27.74
N PHE A 415 24.49 -0.24 -27.57
CA PHE A 415 23.79 0.33 -26.43
C PHE A 415 22.34 0.68 -26.75
N GLN A 416 21.75 0.06 -27.77
CA GLN A 416 20.32 0.16 -28.08
C GLN A 416 19.67 -1.23 -28.07
N ALA A 417 18.37 -1.24 -27.79
CA ALA A 417 17.51 -2.43 -27.77
C ALA A 417 16.09 -2.13 -28.32
N ASN A 418 15.95 -1.14 -29.20
CA ASN A 418 14.69 -0.76 -29.86
C ASN A 418 14.45 -1.55 -31.17
N PHE A 419 14.84 -2.82 -31.18
CA PHE A 419 14.72 -3.70 -32.35
C PHE A 419 14.45 -5.14 -31.90
N TRP A 420 13.78 -5.91 -32.77
CA TRP A 420 13.48 -7.31 -32.50
C TRP A 420 14.77 -8.12 -32.29
N PRO A 421 14.83 -9.09 -31.34
CA PRO A 421 13.74 -9.64 -30.53
C PRO A 421 13.50 -9.00 -29.15
N TYR A 422 14.13 -7.85 -28.84
CA TYR A 422 13.84 -7.16 -27.58
C TYR A 422 12.36 -6.79 -27.50
N GLY A 423 11.77 -6.88 -26.31
CA GLY A 423 10.34 -6.59 -26.10
C GLY A 423 9.36 -7.64 -26.62
N GLU A 424 9.79 -8.76 -27.21
CA GLU A 424 8.89 -9.77 -27.80
C GLU A 424 7.78 -10.32 -26.89
N SER A 425 7.95 -10.31 -25.56
CA SER A 425 6.93 -10.78 -24.61
C SER A 425 5.99 -9.70 -24.11
N TYR A 426 6.31 -8.40 -24.28
CA TYR A 426 5.49 -7.31 -23.70
C TYR A 426 5.44 -6.01 -24.54
N PHE A 427 6.55 -5.59 -25.15
CA PHE A 427 6.66 -4.33 -25.87
C PHE A 427 6.80 -4.55 -27.38
N ASN A 428 5.68 -4.43 -28.09
CA ASN A 428 5.63 -4.48 -29.56
C ASN A 428 5.01 -3.18 -30.12
N PRO A 429 5.80 -2.26 -30.72
CA PRO A 429 7.22 -2.41 -31.07
C PRO A 429 8.18 -2.35 -29.85
N PRO A 430 9.43 -2.84 -30.00
CA PRO A 430 10.44 -2.84 -28.94
C PRO A 430 10.73 -1.42 -28.41
N SER A 431 10.71 -1.24 -27.08
CA SER A 431 10.82 0.10 -26.49
C SER A 431 12.27 0.60 -26.32
N GLY A 432 13.27 -0.28 -26.38
CA GLY A 432 14.64 0.05 -25.95
C GLY A 432 15.08 -0.62 -24.63
N ARG A 433 14.22 -1.44 -24.01
CA ARG A 433 14.55 -2.25 -22.83
C ARG A 433 15.44 -3.43 -23.21
N PHE A 434 16.51 -3.65 -22.45
CA PHE A 434 17.46 -4.74 -22.66
C PHE A 434 16.95 -6.09 -22.11
N SER A 435 15.74 -6.49 -22.52
CA SER A 435 15.14 -7.78 -22.16
C SER A 435 14.11 -8.21 -23.23
N ASN A 436 13.59 -9.43 -23.14
CA ASN A 436 12.44 -9.84 -23.94
C ASN A 436 11.16 -9.08 -23.57
N GLY A 437 11.10 -8.42 -22.41
CA GLY A 437 9.90 -7.70 -21.96
C GLY A 437 10.22 -6.64 -20.92
N ARG A 438 9.48 -6.65 -19.81
CA ARG A 438 9.65 -5.72 -18.68
C ARG A 438 10.95 -5.96 -17.91
N LEU A 439 11.53 -4.87 -17.44
CA LEU A 439 12.70 -4.80 -16.58
C LEU A 439 12.33 -4.93 -15.10
N ILE A 440 13.33 -5.11 -14.24
CA ILE A 440 13.15 -5.13 -12.77
C ILE A 440 12.46 -3.84 -12.30
N SER A 441 12.84 -2.68 -12.84
CA SER A 441 12.26 -1.38 -12.49
C SER A 441 10.80 -1.23 -12.91
N ASP A 442 10.38 -1.87 -14.00
CA ASP A 442 8.99 -1.88 -14.45
C ASP A 442 8.10 -2.65 -13.47
N PHE A 443 8.53 -3.84 -13.04
CA PHE A 443 7.81 -4.62 -12.03
C PHE A 443 7.77 -3.90 -10.67
N ILE A 444 8.84 -3.20 -10.28
CA ILE A 444 8.84 -2.36 -9.07
C ILE A 444 7.77 -1.25 -9.18
N ALA A 445 7.65 -0.60 -10.34
CA ALA A 445 6.60 0.40 -10.57
C ALA A 445 5.20 -0.21 -10.45
N GLU A 446 4.97 -1.40 -11.05
CA GLU A 446 3.71 -2.14 -10.93
C GLU A 446 3.38 -2.49 -9.47
N TYR A 447 4.35 -2.98 -8.69
CA TYR A 447 4.15 -3.30 -7.27
C TYR A 447 3.87 -2.07 -6.40
N ALA A 448 4.40 -0.91 -6.80
CA ALA A 448 4.11 0.38 -6.17
C ALA A 448 2.76 0.99 -6.61
N GLY A 449 2.01 0.33 -7.51
CA GLY A 449 0.76 0.86 -8.06
C GLY A 449 0.97 2.05 -9.00
N LEU A 450 2.16 2.20 -9.58
CA LEU A 450 2.53 3.26 -10.51
C LEU A 450 2.37 2.80 -11.97
N PRO A 451 2.16 3.72 -12.92
CA PRO A 451 2.40 3.42 -14.33
C PRO A 451 3.88 3.10 -14.57
N LEU A 452 4.19 2.45 -15.71
CA LEU A 452 5.58 2.28 -16.14
C LEU A 452 6.26 3.64 -16.23
N ILE A 453 7.42 3.76 -15.60
CA ILE A 453 8.12 5.05 -15.49
C ILE A 453 8.75 5.40 -16.85
N PRO A 454 8.42 6.56 -17.44
CA PRO A 454 8.86 6.91 -18.79
C PRO A 454 10.35 7.25 -18.84
N ALA A 455 10.95 7.05 -20.02
CA ALA A 455 12.28 7.55 -20.34
C ALA A 455 12.28 9.09 -20.28
N TYR A 456 13.23 9.68 -19.55
CA TYR A 456 13.32 11.13 -19.40
C TYR A 456 13.51 11.88 -20.74
N LEU A 457 14.25 11.26 -21.67
CA LEU A 457 14.55 11.87 -22.97
C LEU A 457 13.47 11.63 -24.04
N ASP A 458 12.41 10.89 -23.74
CA ASP A 458 11.34 10.64 -24.70
C ASP A 458 10.46 11.90 -24.86
N PRO A 459 10.43 12.54 -26.05
CA PRO A 459 9.72 13.80 -26.28
C PRO A 459 8.19 13.67 -26.19
N HIS A 460 7.66 12.45 -26.13
CA HIS A 460 6.22 12.23 -25.92
C HIS A 460 5.80 12.48 -24.46
N TYR A 461 6.75 12.54 -23.52
CA TYR A 461 6.47 12.79 -22.10
C TYR A 461 7.02 14.15 -21.68
N ASN A 462 6.13 15.03 -21.23
CA ASN A 462 6.49 16.34 -20.68
C ASN A 462 6.15 16.49 -19.19
N GLU A 463 5.35 15.56 -18.66
CA GLU A 463 4.90 15.51 -17.26
C GLU A 463 5.45 14.26 -16.58
N PHE A 464 6.14 14.44 -15.45
CA PHE A 464 6.84 13.37 -14.73
C PHE A 464 6.29 13.15 -13.32
N LEU A 465 4.99 13.42 -13.12
CA LEU A 465 4.36 13.41 -11.79
C LEU A 465 4.59 12.09 -11.02
N TYR A 466 4.59 10.94 -11.70
CA TYR A 466 4.85 9.61 -11.11
C TYR A 466 6.33 9.24 -10.98
N GLY A 467 7.22 10.11 -11.46
CA GLY A 467 8.65 9.86 -11.56
C GLY A 467 9.17 9.91 -12.99
N ALA A 468 10.48 9.77 -13.13
CA ALA A 468 11.19 9.76 -14.41
C ALA A 468 12.33 8.73 -14.35
N ASN A 469 12.61 8.10 -15.47
CA ASN A 469 13.71 7.15 -15.59
C ASN A 469 14.84 7.77 -16.40
N PHE A 470 15.98 7.97 -15.75
CA PHE A 470 17.22 8.55 -16.28
C PHE A 470 18.24 7.48 -16.68
N ALA A 471 17.99 6.20 -16.42
CA ALA A 471 18.93 5.13 -16.70
C ALA A 471 19.27 5.01 -18.20
N SER A 472 20.50 4.60 -18.51
CA SER A 472 21.03 4.56 -19.88
C SER A 472 21.89 3.34 -20.11
N GLY A 473 21.59 2.59 -21.17
CA GLY A 473 22.37 1.41 -21.55
C GLY A 473 23.87 1.72 -21.68
N GLY A 474 24.70 0.96 -20.96
CA GLY A 474 26.16 1.11 -20.95
C GLY A 474 26.72 2.14 -19.97
N ALA A 475 25.87 2.86 -19.24
CA ALA A 475 26.30 3.83 -18.23
C ALA A 475 27.11 3.18 -17.09
N GLY A 476 28.18 3.86 -16.68
CA GLY A 476 28.90 3.57 -15.45
C GLY A 476 28.70 4.67 -14.41
N ALA A 477 29.23 4.42 -13.21
CA ALA A 477 29.33 5.44 -12.17
C ALA A 477 30.36 6.50 -12.57
N LEU A 478 31.40 6.11 -13.32
CA LEU A 478 32.44 7.00 -13.81
C LEU A 478 32.04 7.62 -15.15
N VAL A 479 32.38 8.90 -15.33
CA VAL A 479 32.13 9.63 -16.57
C VAL A 479 32.93 9.01 -17.73
N GLU A 480 34.10 8.44 -17.46
CA GLU A 480 34.96 7.83 -18.48
C GLU A 480 34.38 6.52 -19.03
N THR A 481 33.51 5.85 -18.28
CA THR A 481 32.95 4.53 -18.65
C THR A 481 32.11 4.65 -19.91
N ASN A 482 32.56 3.97 -20.97
CA ASN A 482 31.90 3.94 -22.29
C ASN A 482 31.63 5.32 -22.92
N THR A 483 32.28 6.40 -22.46
CA THR A 483 32.04 7.76 -22.99
C THR A 483 32.29 7.88 -24.49
N LYS A 484 33.20 7.09 -25.05
CA LYS A 484 33.45 7.01 -26.51
C LYS A 484 32.22 6.59 -27.34
N PHE A 485 31.19 6.04 -26.68
CA PHE A 485 29.94 5.59 -27.29
C PHE A 485 28.74 6.46 -26.91
N SER A 486 28.96 7.61 -26.27
CA SER A 486 27.91 8.60 -25.94
C SER A 486 26.74 8.02 -25.13
N VAL A 487 27.06 7.38 -24.00
CA VAL A 487 26.09 6.94 -22.98
C VAL A 487 25.81 8.06 -21.96
N LEU A 488 24.70 8.00 -21.23
CA LEU A 488 24.43 8.96 -20.15
C LEU A 488 25.07 8.46 -18.85
N ASP A 489 26.27 8.95 -18.54
CA ASP A 489 26.93 8.65 -17.26
C ASP A 489 26.08 9.11 -16.06
N LEU A 490 26.33 8.54 -14.89
CA LEU A 490 25.50 8.77 -13.70
C LEU A 490 25.46 10.24 -13.26
N LYS A 491 26.53 11.01 -13.50
CA LYS A 491 26.57 12.45 -13.20
C LYS A 491 25.68 13.24 -14.16
N THR A 492 25.65 12.86 -15.44
CA THR A 492 24.69 13.42 -16.42
C THR A 492 23.25 13.09 -16.03
N GLN A 493 22.97 11.87 -15.54
CA GLN A 493 21.64 11.50 -15.04
C GLN A 493 21.20 12.35 -13.83
N LEU A 494 22.12 12.63 -12.90
CA LEU A 494 21.88 13.57 -11.79
C LEU A 494 21.59 14.99 -12.30
N GLN A 495 22.27 15.45 -13.35
CA GLN A 495 22.01 16.75 -13.95
C GLN A 495 20.58 16.83 -14.52
N TYR A 496 20.12 15.80 -15.21
CA TYR A 496 18.73 15.72 -15.68
C TYR A 496 17.71 15.72 -14.54
N PHE A 497 17.98 14.98 -13.47
CA PHE A 497 17.17 15.07 -12.27
C PHE A 497 17.17 16.47 -11.66
N SER A 498 18.33 17.15 -11.63
CA SER A 498 18.46 18.53 -11.15
C SER A 498 17.60 19.50 -11.96
N ASP A 499 17.50 19.29 -13.28
CA ASP A 499 16.69 20.13 -14.15
C ASP A 499 15.19 19.84 -13.97
N LEU A 500 14.81 18.58 -13.73
CA LEU A 500 13.44 18.19 -13.40
C LEU A 500 13.02 18.72 -12.02
N GLU A 501 13.91 18.66 -11.03
CA GLU A 501 13.67 19.17 -9.68
C GLU A 501 13.44 20.69 -9.68
N LYS A 502 14.22 21.46 -10.43
CA LYS A 502 13.99 22.89 -10.64
C LYS A 502 12.61 23.15 -11.26
N ARG A 503 12.17 22.31 -12.19
CA ARG A 503 10.81 22.39 -12.76
C ARG A 503 9.76 22.13 -11.69
N TYR A 504 9.92 21.11 -10.84
CA TYR A 504 8.98 20.88 -9.73
C TYR A 504 8.91 22.06 -8.76
N ARG A 505 10.04 22.65 -8.36
CA ARG A 505 10.03 23.83 -7.50
C ARG A 505 9.31 25.02 -8.15
N LYS A 506 9.53 25.22 -9.45
CA LYS A 506 8.86 26.27 -10.23
C LYS A 506 7.35 26.03 -10.34
N ASP A 507 6.94 24.81 -10.63
CA ASP A 507 5.55 24.49 -10.98
C ASP A 507 4.67 24.19 -9.76
N LEU A 508 5.23 23.57 -8.72
CA LEU A 508 4.52 23.17 -7.49
C LEU A 508 4.76 24.12 -6.31
N GLY A 509 5.82 24.91 -6.34
CA GLY A 509 6.34 25.69 -5.22
C GLY A 509 7.23 24.87 -4.27
N ASP A 510 8.11 25.54 -3.53
CA ASP A 510 9.19 24.91 -2.75
C ASP A 510 8.70 23.86 -1.73
N VAL A 511 7.64 24.17 -0.98
CA VAL A 511 7.13 23.28 0.07
C VAL A 511 6.60 21.96 -0.51
N LYS A 512 5.85 22.05 -1.62
CA LYS A 512 5.24 20.88 -2.27
C LYS A 512 6.27 20.06 -3.03
N ALA A 513 7.21 20.74 -3.69
CA ALA A 513 8.33 20.08 -4.34
C ALA A 513 9.21 19.34 -3.32
N GLU A 514 9.56 19.97 -2.20
CA GLU A 514 10.33 19.33 -1.13
C GLU A 514 9.62 18.08 -0.61
N GLN A 515 8.31 18.14 -0.38
CA GLN A 515 7.53 16.99 0.08
C GLN A 515 7.51 15.85 -0.95
N LEU A 516 7.28 16.17 -2.24
CA LEU A 516 7.32 15.17 -3.32
C LEU A 516 8.68 14.47 -3.39
N LEU A 517 9.77 15.25 -3.33
CA LEU A 517 11.14 14.75 -3.44
C LEU A 517 11.54 13.95 -2.21
N SER A 518 11.13 14.37 -1.02
CA SER A 518 11.40 13.66 0.23
C SER A 518 10.65 12.33 0.34
N ASP A 519 9.42 12.28 -0.15
CA ASP A 519 8.63 11.05 -0.14
C ASP A 519 9.04 10.06 -1.22
N ALA A 520 9.58 10.54 -2.35
CA ALA A 520 9.97 9.74 -3.50
C ALA A 520 10.99 8.65 -3.17
N VAL A 521 10.97 7.59 -3.98
CA VAL A 521 11.97 6.52 -3.96
C VAL A 521 12.88 6.66 -5.17
N TYR A 522 14.18 6.53 -4.92
CA TYR A 522 15.23 6.66 -5.92
C TYR A 522 15.89 5.30 -6.13
N LEU A 523 15.64 4.68 -7.29
CA LEU A 523 16.07 3.32 -7.61
C LEU A 523 17.33 3.33 -8.49
N PHE A 524 18.33 2.51 -8.15
CA PHE A 524 19.65 2.50 -8.79
C PHE A 524 20.11 1.13 -9.26
N SER A 525 20.70 1.08 -10.47
CA SER A 525 21.52 -0.03 -10.98
C SER A 525 22.74 0.55 -11.70
N CYS A 526 23.92 0.55 -11.07
CA CYS A 526 25.11 1.13 -11.68
C CYS A 526 26.39 0.55 -11.06
N GLY A 527 27.49 0.56 -11.81
CA GLY A 527 28.79 0.01 -11.37
C GLY A 527 29.26 -1.19 -12.18
N CYS A 528 28.34 -1.98 -12.77
CA CYS A 528 28.71 -3.17 -13.54
C CYS A 528 29.59 -2.83 -14.75
N ASN A 529 29.23 -1.78 -15.49
CA ASN A 529 29.94 -1.35 -16.69
C ASN A 529 31.35 -0.82 -16.40
N ASP A 530 31.58 -0.21 -15.23
CA ASP A 530 32.90 0.30 -14.83
C ASP A 530 33.91 -0.85 -14.72
N TYR A 531 33.48 -2.00 -14.17
CA TYR A 531 34.32 -3.19 -14.07
C TYR A 531 34.39 -4.00 -15.36
N LEU A 532 33.28 -4.11 -16.10
CA LEU A 532 33.27 -4.80 -17.40
C LEU A 532 34.14 -4.06 -18.44
N ALA A 533 34.25 -2.74 -18.37
CA ALA A 533 35.16 -1.98 -19.23
C ALA A 533 36.64 -2.38 -19.03
N LEU A 534 37.00 -2.92 -17.86
CA LEU A 534 38.35 -3.38 -17.58
C LEU A 534 38.71 -4.66 -18.34
N THR A 535 37.75 -5.49 -18.76
CA THR A 535 38.06 -6.73 -19.52
C THR A 535 38.67 -6.45 -20.89
N SER A 536 38.51 -5.22 -21.40
CA SER A 536 39.11 -4.75 -22.65
C SER A 536 40.52 -4.17 -22.47
N ASN A 537 40.99 -4.00 -21.22
CA ASN A 537 42.29 -3.42 -20.88
C ASN A 537 43.12 -4.42 -20.05
N ASN A 538 44.44 -4.42 -20.20
CA ASN A 538 45.28 -5.36 -19.45
C ASN A 538 45.26 -5.01 -17.94
N LEU A 539 44.65 -5.88 -17.12
CA LEU A 539 44.39 -5.71 -15.68
C LEU A 539 45.65 -5.70 -14.79
N SER A 540 46.83 -6.03 -15.33
CA SER A 540 48.01 -6.42 -14.54
C SER A 540 48.60 -5.33 -13.63
N ASN A 541 48.17 -4.07 -13.75
CA ASN A 541 48.69 -2.92 -13.00
C ASN A 541 47.61 -2.15 -12.20
N LEU A 542 46.37 -2.66 -12.13
CA LEU A 542 45.28 -1.95 -11.44
C LEU A 542 45.22 -2.35 -9.95
N HIS A 543 45.25 -1.37 -9.05
CA HIS A 543 44.93 -1.60 -7.63
C HIS A 543 43.40 -1.67 -7.47
N TYR A 544 42.86 -2.89 -7.36
CA TYR A 544 41.41 -3.14 -7.36
C TYR A 544 40.66 -2.38 -6.27
N GLU A 545 41.21 -2.30 -5.06
CA GLU A 545 40.62 -1.57 -3.94
C GLU A 545 40.50 -0.07 -4.22
N GLU A 546 41.52 0.53 -4.84
CA GLU A 546 41.53 1.95 -5.20
C GLU A 546 40.47 2.22 -6.27
N TYR A 547 40.42 1.40 -7.32
CA TYR A 547 39.42 1.55 -8.38
C TYR A 547 37.99 1.34 -7.87
N VAL A 548 37.77 0.34 -7.00
CA VAL A 548 36.48 0.13 -6.33
C VAL A 548 36.09 1.36 -5.49
N GLY A 549 37.04 1.95 -4.76
CA GLY A 549 36.83 3.18 -4.00
C GLY A 549 36.40 4.35 -4.88
N VAL A 550 36.99 4.51 -6.07
CA VAL A 550 36.62 5.57 -7.02
C VAL A 550 35.19 5.38 -7.57
N VAL A 551 34.81 4.14 -7.91
CA VAL A 551 33.44 3.82 -8.37
C VAL A 551 32.41 4.10 -7.27
N ILE A 552 32.67 3.63 -6.04
CA ILE A 552 31.80 3.87 -4.88
C ILE A 552 31.69 5.37 -4.58
N GLY A 553 32.81 6.10 -4.61
CA GLY A 553 32.83 7.54 -4.40
C GLY A 553 31.87 8.27 -5.34
N ASN A 554 31.93 7.97 -6.65
CA ASN A 554 31.05 8.59 -7.65
C ASN A 554 29.57 8.21 -7.44
N LEU A 555 29.27 6.95 -7.07
CA LEU A 555 27.89 6.55 -6.70
C LEU A 555 27.37 7.37 -5.52
N THR A 556 28.18 7.50 -4.46
CA THR A 556 27.76 8.25 -3.26
C THR A 556 27.66 9.75 -3.51
N ASP A 557 28.48 10.33 -4.38
CA ASP A 557 28.36 11.74 -4.75
C ASP A 557 27.03 12.04 -5.44
N VAL A 558 26.51 11.08 -6.22
CA VAL A 558 25.17 11.20 -6.79
C VAL A 558 24.08 11.09 -5.73
N PHE A 559 24.23 10.21 -4.74
CA PHE A 559 23.31 10.13 -3.61
C PHE A 559 23.29 11.42 -2.79
N LYS A 560 24.46 12.02 -2.55
CA LYS A 560 24.59 13.34 -1.91
C LYS A 560 23.86 14.41 -2.71
N GLY A 561 24.06 14.45 -4.02
CA GLY A 561 23.39 15.41 -4.90
C GLY A 561 21.86 15.28 -4.93
N ILE A 562 21.33 14.06 -4.78
CA ILE A 562 19.89 13.80 -4.61
C ILE A 562 19.41 14.23 -3.23
N TYR A 563 20.18 13.94 -2.19
CA TYR A 563 19.86 14.31 -0.81
C TYR A 563 19.77 15.84 -0.65
N GLU A 564 20.73 16.57 -1.22
CA GLU A 564 20.73 18.04 -1.29
C GLU A 564 19.49 18.62 -1.99
N LYS A 565 18.80 17.82 -2.81
CA LYS A 565 17.56 18.18 -3.52
C LYS A 565 16.29 17.70 -2.82
N GLY A 566 16.41 17.19 -1.60
CA GLY A 566 15.26 16.75 -0.81
C GLY A 566 15.04 15.24 -0.83
N GLY A 567 15.73 14.47 -1.67
CA GLY A 567 15.59 13.01 -1.72
C GLY A 567 16.06 12.32 -0.43
N ARG A 568 15.34 11.27 -0.01
CA ARG A 568 15.65 10.56 1.26
C ARG A 568 15.78 9.04 1.13
N LYS A 569 15.18 8.42 0.12
CA LYS A 569 14.97 6.96 0.09
C LYS A 569 15.62 6.32 -1.13
N ILE A 570 16.68 5.53 -0.93
CA ILE A 570 17.44 4.92 -2.02
C ILE A 570 17.27 3.40 -2.05
N GLY A 571 16.88 2.85 -3.19
CA GLY A 571 16.96 1.42 -3.47
C GLY A 571 18.12 1.11 -4.39
N ILE A 572 19.02 0.20 -4.02
CA ILE A 572 20.10 -0.27 -4.89
C ILE A 572 20.33 -1.79 -4.74
N GLY A 573 20.70 -2.45 -5.84
CA GLY A 573 21.10 -3.86 -5.86
C GLY A 573 22.62 -4.04 -5.84
N THR A 574 23.11 -5.10 -5.22
CA THR A 574 24.52 -5.51 -5.27
C THR A 574 24.93 -5.94 -6.68
N ILE A 575 26.22 -5.81 -7.00
CA ILE A 575 26.76 -6.22 -8.30
C ILE A 575 26.80 -7.75 -8.38
N PRO A 576 26.31 -8.36 -9.48
CA PRO A 576 26.35 -9.81 -9.66
C PRO A 576 27.80 -10.33 -9.81
N PRO A 577 28.04 -11.65 -9.74
CA PRO A 577 29.34 -12.21 -10.08
C PRO A 577 29.61 -12.02 -11.59
N LEU A 578 30.15 -10.85 -11.94
CA LEU A 578 30.34 -10.40 -13.33
C LEU A 578 31.16 -11.39 -14.16
N GLY A 579 32.14 -12.05 -13.53
CA GLY A 579 32.99 -13.05 -14.17
C GLY A 579 32.23 -14.29 -14.65
N CYS A 580 31.05 -14.54 -14.09
CA CYS A 580 30.21 -15.68 -14.44
C CYS A 580 29.09 -15.36 -15.45
N LEU A 581 28.92 -14.12 -15.87
CA LEU A 581 27.92 -13.79 -16.91
C LEU A 581 28.23 -14.54 -18.22
N PRO A 582 27.22 -14.98 -19.00
CA PRO A 582 27.44 -15.62 -20.29
C PRO A 582 28.37 -14.81 -21.21
N TYR A 583 28.23 -13.48 -21.19
CA TYR A 583 29.09 -12.53 -21.91
C TYR A 583 30.59 -12.68 -21.59
N VAL A 584 30.95 -12.82 -20.32
CA VAL A 584 32.36 -12.93 -19.89
C VAL A 584 32.86 -14.35 -20.11
N ARG A 585 32.06 -15.36 -19.74
CA ARG A 585 32.42 -16.77 -19.88
C ARG A 585 32.70 -17.16 -21.32
N ALA A 586 31.93 -16.65 -22.29
CA ALA A 586 32.16 -16.94 -23.71
C ALA A 586 33.52 -16.45 -24.24
N GLN A 587 34.20 -15.56 -23.51
CA GLN A 587 35.53 -15.04 -23.85
C GLN A 587 36.66 -15.76 -23.09
N GLN A 588 36.32 -16.61 -22.11
CA GLN A 588 37.29 -17.34 -21.29
C GLN A 588 37.60 -18.73 -21.86
N PRO A 589 38.85 -19.21 -21.73
CA PRO A 589 39.17 -20.61 -22.02
C PRO A 589 38.26 -21.57 -21.23
N GLY A 590 37.62 -22.50 -21.95
CA GLY A 590 36.72 -23.49 -21.35
C GLY A 590 35.39 -22.95 -20.84
N ASN A 591 35.01 -21.71 -21.17
CA ASN A 591 33.77 -21.07 -20.71
C ASN A 591 33.63 -20.98 -19.18
N THR A 592 34.76 -20.83 -18.50
CA THR A 592 34.87 -20.73 -17.04
C THR A 592 34.64 -19.30 -16.55
N CYS A 593 34.32 -19.13 -15.26
CA CYS A 593 34.18 -17.80 -14.69
C CYS A 593 35.53 -17.09 -14.62
N ASN A 594 35.52 -15.77 -14.82
CA ASN A 594 36.69 -14.94 -14.52
C ASN A 594 36.73 -14.60 -13.02
N GLU A 595 37.63 -15.25 -12.28
CA GLU A 595 37.71 -15.11 -10.82
C GLU A 595 38.21 -13.73 -10.35
N GLU A 596 39.01 -13.04 -11.16
CA GLU A 596 39.45 -11.67 -10.84
C GLU A 596 38.27 -10.71 -10.85
N LEU A 597 37.41 -10.81 -11.87
CA LEU A 597 36.22 -9.97 -11.99
C LEU A 597 35.17 -10.29 -10.90
N ASN A 598 35.05 -11.56 -10.50
CA ASN A 598 34.23 -11.95 -9.35
C ASN A 598 34.80 -11.38 -8.03
N THR A 599 36.14 -11.36 -7.88
CA THR A 599 36.80 -10.78 -6.71
C THR A 599 36.51 -9.27 -6.61
N ILE A 600 36.60 -8.54 -7.74
CA ILE A 600 36.26 -7.11 -7.79
C ILE A 600 34.78 -6.88 -7.42
N SER A 601 33.87 -7.70 -7.96
CA SER A 601 32.43 -7.61 -7.63
C SER A 601 32.18 -7.82 -6.13
N SER A 602 32.85 -8.79 -5.51
CA SER A 602 32.76 -9.05 -4.07
C SER A 602 33.36 -7.92 -3.23
N LEU A 603 34.48 -7.34 -3.66
CA LEU A 603 35.09 -6.19 -3.02
C LEU A 603 34.16 -4.97 -3.04
N HIS A 604 33.57 -4.65 -4.19
CA HIS A 604 32.57 -3.60 -4.34
C HIS A 604 31.41 -3.80 -3.37
N ASN A 605 30.76 -4.97 -3.40
CA ASN A 605 29.56 -5.23 -2.59
C ASN A 605 29.82 -5.06 -1.09
N ARG A 606 30.97 -5.53 -0.60
CA ARG A 606 31.36 -5.36 0.82
C ARG A 606 31.64 -3.91 1.18
N ALA A 607 32.46 -3.23 0.37
CA ALA A 607 32.83 -1.83 0.62
C ALA A 607 31.60 -0.91 0.54
N PHE A 608 30.75 -1.11 -0.46
CA PHE A 608 29.58 -0.28 -0.69
C PHE A 608 28.49 -0.48 0.36
N SER A 609 28.28 -1.71 0.83
CA SER A 609 27.36 -1.97 1.95
C SER A 609 27.78 -1.23 3.22
N LYS A 610 29.09 -1.11 3.47
CA LYS A 610 29.62 -0.33 4.59
C LYS A 610 29.39 1.16 4.38
N GLU A 611 29.68 1.66 3.18
CA GLU A 611 29.48 3.06 2.83
C GLU A 611 28.00 3.50 2.97
N LEU A 612 27.05 2.68 2.50
CA LEU A 612 25.61 2.95 2.67
C LEU A 612 25.22 3.11 4.15
N GLN A 613 25.81 2.33 5.05
CA GLN A 613 25.60 2.46 6.49
C GLN A 613 26.21 3.77 7.03
N GLU A 614 27.40 4.16 6.57
CA GLU A 614 28.04 5.42 6.95
C GLU A 614 27.21 6.63 6.48
N LEU A 615 26.57 6.58 5.31
CA LEU A 615 25.68 7.63 4.83
C LEU A 615 24.46 7.86 5.74
N THR A 616 23.89 6.80 6.36
CA THR A 616 22.76 6.97 7.31
C THR A 616 23.15 7.75 8.57
N GLN A 617 24.43 7.78 8.91
CA GLN A 617 24.94 8.55 10.05
C GLN A 617 25.21 10.01 9.69
N GLN A 618 25.46 10.28 8.40
CA GLN A 618 25.79 11.62 7.88
C GLN A 618 24.54 12.40 7.47
N PHE A 619 23.51 11.70 7.00
CA PHE A 619 22.33 12.30 6.38
C PHE A 619 21.05 11.97 7.15
N GLU A 620 20.48 12.99 7.79
CA GLU A 620 19.25 12.87 8.56
C GLU A 620 18.08 12.40 7.67
N GLY A 621 17.38 11.36 8.12
CA GLY A 621 16.25 10.79 7.37
C GLY A 621 16.66 10.01 6.12
N PHE A 622 17.95 9.78 5.87
CA PHE A 622 18.40 8.92 4.78
C PHE A 622 18.06 7.46 5.06
N MET A 623 17.30 6.86 4.15
CA MET A 623 16.88 5.46 4.19
C MET A 623 17.39 4.75 2.94
N PHE A 624 17.82 3.50 3.09
CA PHE A 624 18.19 2.69 1.93
C PHE A 624 17.72 1.24 2.01
N ALA A 625 17.51 0.65 0.84
CA ALA A 625 17.32 -0.78 0.63
C ALA A 625 18.48 -1.29 -0.23
N ASN A 626 19.33 -2.14 0.33
CA ASN A 626 20.43 -2.80 -0.37
C ASN A 626 20.04 -4.26 -0.65
N TYR A 627 19.71 -4.57 -1.89
CA TYR A 627 19.26 -5.90 -2.32
C TYR A 627 20.42 -6.78 -2.75
N ASP A 628 20.53 -7.99 -2.18
CA ASP A 628 21.54 -8.98 -2.54
C ASP A 628 21.23 -9.68 -3.89
N HIS A 629 21.28 -8.88 -4.95
CA HIS A 629 21.12 -9.32 -6.33
C HIS A 629 22.22 -10.33 -6.73
N SER A 630 23.42 -10.20 -6.16
CA SER A 630 24.55 -11.10 -6.40
C SER A 630 24.24 -12.55 -6.03
N THR A 631 23.75 -12.77 -4.81
CA THR A 631 23.31 -14.11 -4.37
C THR A 631 22.08 -14.56 -5.15
N ALA A 632 21.11 -13.66 -5.38
CA ALA A 632 19.87 -13.98 -6.07
C ALA A 632 20.10 -14.47 -7.52
N LEU A 633 21.03 -13.86 -8.25
CA LEU A 633 21.42 -14.31 -9.59
C LEU A 633 22.19 -15.63 -9.52
N SER A 634 23.19 -15.73 -8.64
CA SER A 634 24.01 -16.93 -8.46
C SER A 634 23.18 -18.20 -8.21
N GLU A 635 22.15 -18.08 -7.37
CA GLU A 635 21.23 -19.17 -7.06
C GLU A 635 20.41 -19.61 -8.27
N ARG A 636 19.94 -18.67 -9.10
CA ARG A 636 19.19 -18.99 -10.32
C ARG A 636 20.07 -19.60 -11.40
N MET A 637 21.33 -19.18 -11.48
CA MET A 637 22.30 -19.77 -12.40
C MET A 637 22.64 -21.22 -12.01
N LYS A 638 22.88 -21.47 -10.71
CA LYS A 638 23.27 -22.80 -10.20
C LYS A 638 22.10 -23.77 -10.10
N ASN A 639 20.92 -23.27 -9.75
CA ASN A 639 19.73 -24.08 -9.47
C ASN A 639 18.51 -23.64 -10.31
N PRO A 640 18.60 -23.53 -11.65
CA PRO A 640 17.56 -22.90 -12.48
C PRO A 640 16.18 -23.54 -12.29
N SER A 641 16.10 -24.87 -12.19
CA SER A 641 14.85 -25.60 -12.04
C SER A 641 14.10 -25.28 -10.74
N LYS A 642 14.82 -24.97 -9.65
CA LYS A 642 14.22 -24.53 -8.38
C LYS A 642 13.41 -23.23 -8.54
N TYR A 643 13.82 -22.39 -9.49
CA TYR A 643 13.22 -21.09 -9.75
C TYR A 643 12.38 -21.08 -11.03
N GLY A 644 12.05 -22.26 -11.58
CA GLY A 644 11.19 -22.39 -12.77
C GLY A 644 11.91 -22.20 -14.12
N PHE A 645 13.23 -22.04 -14.13
CA PHE A 645 14.02 -21.96 -15.36
C PHE A 645 14.55 -23.33 -15.78
N LYS A 646 14.78 -23.53 -17.07
CA LYS A 646 15.48 -24.70 -17.61
C LYS A 646 16.97 -24.43 -17.81
N VAL A 647 17.33 -23.18 -18.12
CA VAL A 647 18.70 -22.79 -18.47
C VAL A 647 19.15 -21.61 -17.64
N GLY A 648 20.17 -21.83 -16.81
CA GLY A 648 20.74 -20.80 -15.91
C GLY A 648 22.11 -20.28 -16.33
N ASP A 649 22.79 -20.94 -17.28
CA ASP A 649 24.21 -20.71 -17.56
C ASP A 649 24.49 -20.20 -18.99
N SER A 650 23.45 -20.02 -19.80
CA SER A 650 23.48 -19.58 -21.19
C SER A 650 22.34 -18.59 -21.48
N SER A 651 22.46 -17.78 -22.52
CA SER A 651 21.44 -16.79 -22.91
C SER A 651 20.37 -17.38 -23.83
N CYS A 652 19.17 -16.81 -23.85
CA CYS A 652 18.16 -17.11 -24.86
C CYS A 652 18.57 -16.61 -26.25
N CYS A 653 19.14 -15.41 -26.33
CA CYS A 653 19.44 -14.69 -27.56
C CYS A 653 20.93 -14.32 -27.67
N GLY A 654 21.56 -14.68 -28.78
CA GLY A 654 22.98 -14.42 -29.04
C GLY A 654 23.61 -15.49 -29.92
N SER A 655 24.95 -15.56 -29.94
CA SER A 655 25.67 -16.58 -30.71
C SER A 655 26.93 -17.07 -29.97
N GLY A 656 27.62 -18.06 -30.56
CA GLY A 656 28.83 -18.64 -29.98
C GLY A 656 28.59 -19.46 -28.70
N PRO A 657 29.67 -19.78 -27.96
CA PRO A 657 29.57 -20.51 -26.69
C PRO A 657 28.61 -19.82 -25.72
N LEU A 658 27.74 -20.60 -25.07
CA LEU A 658 26.72 -20.14 -24.11
C LEU A 658 25.74 -19.07 -24.66
N ARG A 659 25.70 -18.85 -25.98
CA ARG A 659 25.08 -17.66 -26.61
C ARG A 659 25.57 -16.34 -26.00
N GLY A 660 26.84 -16.32 -25.59
CA GLY A 660 27.47 -15.18 -24.91
C GLY A 660 28.05 -14.11 -25.84
N ILE A 661 28.10 -14.33 -27.16
CA ILE A 661 28.44 -13.26 -28.09
C ILE A 661 27.27 -12.27 -28.17
N TYR A 662 27.54 -11.01 -27.86
CA TYR A 662 26.54 -9.96 -27.68
C TYR A 662 26.03 -9.38 -29.02
N ASN A 663 25.33 -10.20 -29.79
CA ASN A 663 24.81 -9.83 -31.12
C ASN A 663 23.32 -10.14 -31.33
N CYS A 664 22.58 -10.30 -30.24
CA CYS A 664 21.12 -10.48 -30.28
C CYS A 664 20.43 -9.39 -31.13
N GLY A 665 19.54 -9.79 -32.03
CA GLY A 665 18.82 -8.90 -32.96
C GLY A 665 19.60 -8.49 -34.21
N GLY A 666 20.86 -8.88 -34.35
CA GLY A 666 21.64 -8.71 -35.58
C GLY A 666 22.05 -7.27 -35.93
N LYS A 667 21.87 -6.32 -34.99
CA LYS A 667 22.19 -4.89 -35.17
C LYS A 667 23.57 -4.48 -34.64
N ARG A 668 24.27 -5.39 -33.95
CA ARG A 668 25.54 -5.11 -33.24
C ARG A 668 26.76 -5.66 -34.02
N GLY A 669 26.84 -5.33 -35.31
CA GLY A 669 27.94 -5.73 -36.20
C GLY A 669 27.84 -7.15 -36.78
N ILE A 670 27.46 -8.15 -35.98
CA ILE A 670 27.23 -9.53 -36.44
C ILE A 670 25.73 -9.75 -36.65
N ARG A 671 25.32 -10.17 -37.85
CA ARG A 671 23.90 -10.29 -38.22
C ARG A 671 23.28 -11.60 -37.74
N GLU A 672 24.06 -12.67 -37.71
CA GLU A 672 23.59 -14.02 -37.40
C GLU A 672 23.52 -14.24 -35.89
N PHE A 673 22.32 -14.41 -35.36
CA PHE A 673 22.10 -14.77 -33.96
C PHE A 673 21.12 -15.93 -33.85
N GLN A 674 21.13 -16.60 -32.71
CA GLN A 674 20.16 -17.60 -32.31
C GLN A 674 19.21 -16.98 -31.29
N LEU A 675 17.94 -17.34 -31.37
CA LEU A 675 16.91 -17.03 -30.38
C LEU A 675 16.38 -18.36 -29.82
N CYS A 676 15.96 -18.39 -28.58
CA CYS A 676 15.33 -19.57 -27.98
C CYS A 676 13.83 -19.57 -28.28
N ASP A 677 13.17 -20.74 -28.19
CA ASP A 677 11.73 -20.82 -28.46
C ASP A 677 10.88 -20.20 -27.34
N ASN A 678 11.38 -20.23 -26.10
CA ASN A 678 10.67 -19.70 -24.93
C ASN A 678 11.64 -18.96 -23.98
N PRO A 679 11.63 -17.61 -23.95
CA PRO A 679 12.47 -16.82 -23.05
C PRO A 679 12.26 -17.09 -21.56
N ASP A 680 11.06 -17.54 -21.15
CA ASP A 680 10.76 -17.85 -19.75
C ASP A 680 11.54 -19.07 -19.22
N ASP A 681 12.09 -19.90 -20.12
CA ASP A 681 12.94 -21.03 -19.75
C ASP A 681 14.37 -20.59 -19.36
N TYR A 682 14.75 -19.33 -19.61
CA TYR A 682 16.12 -18.82 -19.46
C TYR A 682 16.22 -17.75 -18.37
N VAL A 683 17.30 -17.79 -17.58
CA VAL A 683 17.63 -16.70 -16.64
C VAL A 683 18.06 -15.44 -17.40
N PHE A 684 18.83 -15.61 -18.47
CA PHE A 684 19.37 -14.52 -19.29
C PHE A 684 18.64 -14.43 -20.63
N PHE A 685 18.16 -13.23 -20.99
CA PHE A 685 17.62 -13.02 -22.32
C PHE A 685 18.73 -12.89 -23.34
N ASP A 686 19.67 -11.97 -23.14
CA ASP A 686 20.89 -11.85 -23.94
C ASP A 686 22.14 -12.09 -23.08
N ALA A 687 23.32 -11.84 -23.63
CA ALA A 687 24.58 -12.24 -22.99
C ALA A 687 24.84 -11.65 -21.58
N PRO A 688 24.46 -10.39 -21.27
CA PRO A 688 24.56 -9.86 -19.91
C PRO A 688 23.22 -9.62 -19.19
N HIS A 689 22.06 -9.58 -19.88
CA HIS A 689 20.81 -9.10 -19.29
C HIS A 689 19.82 -10.22 -18.95
N PRO A 690 19.05 -10.07 -17.85
CA PRO A 690 18.05 -11.05 -17.44
C PRO A 690 16.85 -11.09 -18.41
N SER A 691 16.17 -12.24 -18.44
CA SER A 691 14.84 -12.35 -19.06
C SER A 691 13.79 -11.58 -18.26
N GLU A 692 12.63 -11.32 -18.87
CA GLU A 692 11.49 -10.73 -18.16
C GLU A 692 11.09 -11.62 -16.96
N ALA A 693 11.11 -12.94 -17.13
CA ALA A 693 10.81 -13.88 -16.06
C ALA A 693 11.79 -13.77 -14.88
N ALA A 694 13.09 -13.65 -15.15
CA ALA A 694 14.10 -13.41 -14.12
C ALA A 694 13.94 -12.01 -13.49
N SER A 695 13.70 -10.99 -14.30
CA SER A 695 13.47 -9.60 -13.87
C SER A 695 12.32 -9.50 -12.88
N ARG A 696 11.19 -10.18 -13.15
CA ARG A 696 10.04 -10.27 -12.24
C ARG A 696 10.43 -10.87 -10.89
N GLN A 697 11.16 -11.99 -10.88
CA GLN A 697 11.56 -12.62 -9.62
C GLN A 697 12.56 -11.77 -8.83
N PHE A 698 13.46 -11.06 -9.52
CA PHE A 698 14.37 -10.12 -8.87
C PHE A 698 13.63 -8.92 -8.28
N ALA A 699 12.66 -8.37 -9.02
CA ALA A 699 11.80 -7.29 -8.52
C ALA A 699 10.99 -7.73 -7.29
N GLU A 700 10.44 -8.95 -7.29
CA GLU A 700 9.70 -9.50 -6.15
C GLU A 700 10.58 -9.62 -4.91
N HIS A 701 11.81 -10.14 -5.07
CA HIS A 701 12.80 -10.20 -4.00
C HIS A 701 13.19 -8.82 -3.48
N PHE A 702 13.36 -7.84 -4.38
CA PHE A 702 13.72 -6.48 -3.99
C PHE A 702 12.56 -5.77 -3.28
N TRP A 703 11.33 -6.06 -3.69
CA TRP A 703 10.10 -5.48 -3.12
C TRP A 703 9.75 -6.03 -1.74
N ASN A 704 9.69 -7.35 -1.60
CA ASN A 704 9.20 -8.05 -0.40
C ASN A 704 10.27 -8.85 0.36
N GLY A 705 11.54 -8.80 -0.06
CA GLY A 705 12.61 -9.58 0.56
C GLY A 705 12.71 -9.35 2.06
N ASP A 706 13.07 -10.40 2.79
CA ASP A 706 13.41 -10.31 4.21
C ASP A 706 14.81 -9.70 4.41
N SER A 707 15.21 -9.52 5.66
CA SER A 707 16.51 -8.92 6.03
C SER A 707 17.74 -9.70 5.55
N LYS A 708 17.57 -10.95 5.08
CA LYS A 708 18.67 -11.75 4.48
C LYS A 708 18.84 -11.47 3.00
N VAL A 709 17.76 -11.02 2.33
CA VAL A 709 17.75 -10.73 0.89
C VAL A 709 17.92 -9.24 0.63
N THR A 710 17.42 -8.37 1.51
CA THR A 710 17.56 -6.93 1.39
C THR A 710 17.64 -6.26 2.76
N SER A 711 18.55 -5.28 2.92
CA SER A 711 18.87 -4.70 4.23
C SER A 711 19.23 -3.21 4.12
N PRO A 712 18.93 -2.38 5.14
CA PRO A 712 18.09 -2.68 6.30
C PRO A 712 16.58 -2.72 5.96
N TYR A 713 16.19 -2.14 4.83
CA TYR A 713 14.81 -2.11 4.35
C TYR A 713 14.65 -2.85 3.02
N ASN A 714 13.43 -3.30 2.70
CA ASN A 714 13.01 -3.66 1.35
C ASN A 714 12.34 -2.45 0.66
N LEU A 715 12.13 -2.52 -0.66
CA LEU A 715 11.53 -1.39 -1.38
C LEU A 715 10.12 -1.08 -0.91
N LYS A 716 9.31 -2.09 -0.55
CA LYS A 716 7.95 -1.87 -0.03
C LYS A 716 7.96 -0.96 1.21
N ALA A 717 8.93 -1.14 2.11
CA ALA A 717 9.10 -0.29 3.28
C ALA A 717 9.50 1.15 2.92
N LEU A 718 10.30 1.36 1.87
CA LEU A 718 10.63 2.71 1.38
C LEU A 718 9.38 3.41 0.81
N PHE A 719 8.54 2.69 0.07
CA PHE A 719 7.32 3.22 -0.52
C PHE A 719 6.21 3.51 0.51
N HIS A 720 6.04 2.68 1.54
CA HIS A 720 4.92 2.83 2.48
C HIS A 720 5.29 3.50 3.82
N GLY A 721 6.56 3.85 4.01
CA GLY A 721 7.09 4.34 5.28
C GLY A 721 7.24 3.22 6.33
N THR A 722 7.98 3.51 7.40
CA THR A 722 8.34 2.58 8.50
C THR A 722 7.18 2.23 9.44
N CYS A 723 5.97 2.00 8.91
CA CYS A 723 4.84 1.45 9.70
C CYS A 723 4.91 -0.07 9.89
N LEU A 724 5.94 -0.76 9.37
CA LEU A 724 6.00 -2.23 9.35
C LEU A 724 7.12 -2.88 10.19
N LEU A 725 7.94 -2.15 10.96
CA LEU A 725 9.03 -2.76 11.72
C LEU A 725 9.28 -2.09 13.08
N ILE A 726 8.37 -2.33 14.02
CA ILE A 726 8.63 -2.42 15.46
C ILE A 726 7.68 -3.54 15.92
N SER A 727 8.07 -4.75 16.31
CA SER A 727 9.31 -5.37 16.74
C SER A 727 9.21 -6.87 16.49
#